data_AF-A0A971QGQ0-F1
#
_entry.id   AF-A0A971QGQ0-F1
#
_cell.length_a   1.000
_cell.length_b   1.000
_cell.length_c   1.000
_cell.angle_alpha   90.00
_cell.angle_beta   90.00
_cell.angle_gamma   90.00
#
_symmetry.space_group_name_H-M   'P 1'
#
loop_
_entity.id
_entity.type
_entity.pdbx_description
1 polymer ?
#
loop_
_entity_poly.entity_id
_entity_poly.type
_entity_poly.pdbx_seq_one_letter_code
_entity_poly.pdbx_strand_id
1 'polypeptide(L)'
;IALGLATGLLGLSIMTQSRGAVWSLGLSLVIMFAVSPARLRTIVYMLVPALLMVYEFPTLNRYWLEGPEAVGGSIGARTLATAAIIAAFMGMILALLERWVRVSQKMKTIFGTVILAAALAGAVYGSIALTSDVGGPLKWISQTWQQFTSQASTQSDEGHESRFTMVSSTGRVDIWRVAWKSFESAPVMGVGADNFVFQYDRLRSTQTSKPKQAHSLELQILGETGLVGGVLAFGGMILAVAGLMWPRCTAGWLGAREAWLRRRRTDTSVRDDPPTAEGEPRPVESSTRWCNLRWGNRPIVYGWEMALLAGSAYWLIHASVDWLWQVPGVTIPAMLFMAAGIASVDARALVLWPRVRRWLKIDGRRPPVETNRPPVKTSGPPYVQPTRRPESADQTAPVLDVVRNDDFFTLPRRSDQHSTKAGRGSRHAARSQHAFERMQPSGLLSTVFRGALVALSLAVLVLAGLPYLSLQIQRSAIALAATDGVRAADRAESTRFLQPSDPGPYLTQAGIYIGAATAAAASGDNGRAGAVLDNLALSIHSFEAAIAREPADWSLRYRAGVATLNLLLATEYATGSTPQLEYPALIPRIPGLVDWSGLAATSEPIPAQGEAAGSLAADQTRRDIAAGYRSLSRSGLAELALDFLGAAGERNPLARQVEEA
;
A
#
# COMPACT_ATOMS: atom_id res chain seq x y z
N ILE A 1 11.07 20.69 -10.09
CA ILE A 1 11.32 19.29 -9.65
C ILE A 1 10.01 18.55 -9.34
N ALA A 2 9.28 18.88 -8.28
CA ALA A 2 8.04 18.16 -7.92
C ALA A 2 7.00 18.07 -9.06
N LEU A 3 6.79 19.16 -9.81
CA LEU A 3 5.92 19.14 -10.98
C LEU A 3 6.43 18.21 -12.10
N GLY A 4 7.75 18.16 -12.32
CA GLY A 4 8.33 17.25 -13.30
C GLY A 4 8.14 15.78 -12.93
N LEU A 5 8.35 15.44 -11.66
CA LEU A 5 8.09 14.09 -11.15
C LEU A 5 6.61 13.73 -11.26
N ALA A 6 5.71 14.64 -10.87
CA ALA A 6 4.28 14.42 -10.97
C ALA A 6 3.83 14.17 -12.42
N THR A 7 4.31 14.98 -13.37
CA THR A 7 4.03 14.80 -14.81
C THR A 7 4.55 13.46 -15.32
N GLY A 8 5.80 13.11 -15.03
CA GLY A 8 6.37 11.83 -15.48
C GLY A 8 5.64 10.61 -14.89
N LEU A 9 5.25 10.66 -13.61
CA LEU A 9 4.45 9.60 -12.98
C LEU A 9 3.04 9.51 -13.57
N LEU A 10 2.42 10.65 -13.88
CA LEU A 10 1.12 10.69 -14.55
C LEU A 10 1.20 10.08 -15.95
N GLY A 11 2.26 10.37 -16.70
CA GLY A 11 2.55 9.74 -17.98
C GLY A 11 2.70 8.23 -17.89
N LEU A 12 3.52 7.74 -16.93
CA LEU A 12 3.65 6.31 -16.68
C LEU A 12 2.31 5.65 -16.32
N SER A 13 1.41 6.36 -15.65
CA SER A 13 0.08 5.84 -15.33
C SER A 13 -0.78 5.61 -16.58
N ILE A 14 -0.62 6.39 -17.66
CA ILE A 14 -1.34 6.19 -18.93
C ILE A 14 -1.00 4.83 -19.53
N MET A 15 0.27 4.42 -19.43
CA MET A 15 0.75 3.13 -19.92
C MET A 15 0.15 1.94 -19.16
N THR A 16 -0.57 2.15 -18.05
CA THR A 16 -1.27 1.07 -17.36
C THR A 16 -2.69 0.84 -17.89
N GLN A 17 -3.25 1.80 -18.64
CA GLN A 17 -4.64 1.78 -19.11
C GLN A 17 -5.66 1.47 -18.00
N SER A 18 -5.34 1.86 -16.76
CA SER A 18 -6.18 1.59 -15.59
C SER A 18 -7.32 2.61 -15.49
N ARG A 19 -8.55 2.16 -15.73
CA ARG A 19 -9.77 2.95 -15.47
C ARG A 19 -9.91 3.30 -13.99
N GLY A 20 -9.57 2.36 -13.11
CA GLY A 20 -9.60 2.57 -11.65
C GLY A 20 -8.70 3.74 -11.25
N ALA A 21 -7.51 3.85 -11.85
CA ALA A 21 -6.56 4.93 -11.58
C ALA A 21 -7.12 6.31 -11.94
N VAL A 22 -7.81 6.44 -13.06
CA VAL A 22 -8.41 7.71 -13.52
C VAL A 22 -9.54 8.15 -12.59
N TRP A 23 -10.47 7.25 -12.26
CA TRP A 23 -11.57 7.57 -11.33
C TRP A 23 -11.05 7.91 -9.94
N SER A 24 -10.06 7.16 -9.46
CA SER A 24 -9.42 7.40 -8.16
C SER A 24 -8.69 8.74 -8.13
N LEU A 25 -8.03 9.13 -9.22
CA LEU A 25 -7.39 10.43 -9.36
C LEU A 25 -8.45 11.55 -9.32
N GLY A 26 -9.55 11.41 -10.07
CA GLY A 26 -10.65 12.36 -10.06
C GLY A 26 -11.23 12.58 -8.66
N LEU A 27 -11.58 11.49 -7.95
CA LEU A 27 -12.17 11.56 -6.62
C LEU A 27 -11.18 12.07 -5.57
N SER A 28 -9.92 11.64 -5.61
CA SER A 28 -8.88 12.14 -4.70
C SER A 28 -8.54 13.62 -4.94
N LEU A 29 -8.61 14.12 -6.19
CA LEU A 29 -8.50 15.55 -6.49
C LEU A 29 -9.64 16.35 -5.84
N VAL A 30 -10.88 15.84 -5.86
CA VAL A 30 -12.02 16.48 -5.16
C VAL A 30 -11.75 16.57 -3.66
N ILE A 31 -11.30 15.48 -3.04
CA ILE A 31 -10.91 15.45 -1.62
C ILE A 31 -9.78 16.44 -1.36
N MET A 32 -8.73 16.45 -2.19
CA MET A 32 -7.61 17.37 -2.07
C MET A 32 -8.09 18.82 -2.11
N PHE A 33 -8.98 19.20 -3.03
CA PHE A 33 -9.52 20.57 -3.08
C PHE A 33 -10.46 20.89 -1.93
N ALA A 34 -11.25 19.93 -1.45
CA ALA A 34 -12.12 20.12 -0.28
C ALA A 34 -11.31 20.44 0.98
N VAL A 35 -10.21 19.72 1.21
CA VAL A 35 -9.37 19.91 2.41
C VAL A 35 -8.34 21.04 2.20
N SER A 36 -7.84 21.26 0.99
CA SER A 36 -6.79 22.24 0.70
C SER A 36 -7.27 23.69 0.87
N PRO A 37 -6.52 24.51 1.63
CA PRO A 37 -6.76 25.95 1.81
C PRO A 37 -6.15 26.79 0.68
N ALA A 38 -5.25 26.22 -0.13
CA ALA A 38 -4.49 26.90 -1.18
C ALA A 38 -5.02 26.56 -2.60
N ARG A 39 -6.34 26.37 -2.73
CA ARG A 39 -7.02 25.85 -3.94
C ARG A 39 -6.58 26.53 -5.23
N LEU A 40 -6.61 27.87 -5.27
CA LEU A 40 -6.24 28.63 -6.47
C LEU A 40 -4.78 28.41 -6.87
N ARG A 41 -3.86 28.37 -5.89
CA ARG A 41 -2.45 28.07 -6.15
C ARG A 41 -2.31 26.64 -6.68
N THR A 42 -2.95 25.67 -6.04
CA THR A 42 -2.90 24.27 -6.48
C THR A 42 -3.42 24.09 -7.90
N ILE A 43 -4.52 24.75 -8.28
CA ILE A 43 -5.06 24.72 -9.64
C ILE A 43 -4.03 25.22 -10.65
N VAL A 44 -3.41 26.39 -10.41
CA VAL A 44 -2.42 26.96 -11.33
C VAL A 44 -1.24 26.01 -11.54
N TYR A 45 -0.74 25.38 -10.48
CA TYR A 45 0.35 24.41 -10.60
C TYR A 45 -0.10 23.11 -11.30
N MET A 46 -1.35 22.66 -11.10
CA MET A 46 -1.91 21.47 -11.77
C MET A 46 -2.22 21.66 -13.25
N LEU A 47 -2.36 22.91 -13.73
CA LEU A 47 -2.51 23.17 -15.18
C LEU A 47 -1.30 22.68 -15.98
N VAL A 48 -0.10 22.74 -15.41
CA VAL A 48 1.13 22.28 -16.09
C VAL A 48 1.08 20.79 -16.44
N PRO A 49 0.92 19.85 -15.48
CA PRO A 49 0.80 18.43 -15.80
C PRO A 49 -0.45 18.14 -16.64
N ALA A 50 -1.57 18.82 -16.40
CA ALA A 50 -2.79 18.62 -17.17
C ALA A 50 -2.63 18.96 -18.67
N LEU A 51 -1.97 20.08 -19.00
CA LEU A 51 -1.70 20.46 -20.38
C LEU A 51 -0.66 19.53 -21.02
N LEU A 52 0.35 19.11 -20.27
CA LEU A 52 1.35 18.17 -20.77
C LEU A 52 0.78 16.77 -21.00
N MET A 53 -0.31 16.38 -20.32
CA MET A 53 -1.03 15.15 -20.68
C MET A 53 -1.62 15.19 -22.09
N VAL A 54 -2.05 16.36 -22.57
CA VAL A 54 -2.54 16.49 -23.96
C VAL A 54 -1.42 16.15 -24.96
N TYR A 55 -0.17 16.47 -24.60
CA TYR A 55 1.00 16.13 -25.38
C TYR A 55 1.43 14.66 -25.22
N GLU A 56 1.47 14.14 -23.99
CA GLU A 56 1.96 12.78 -23.72
C GLU A 56 0.97 11.69 -24.14
N PHE A 57 -0.34 11.92 -23.98
CA PHE A 57 -1.37 10.89 -24.12
C PHE A 57 -1.37 10.21 -25.49
N PRO A 58 -1.34 10.92 -26.65
CA PRO A 58 -1.38 10.26 -27.95
C PRO A 58 -0.21 9.28 -28.14
N THR A 59 1.00 9.67 -27.75
CA THR A 59 2.19 8.83 -27.90
C THR A 59 2.19 7.64 -26.94
N LEU A 60 1.84 7.86 -25.67
CA LEU A 60 1.84 6.79 -24.67
C LEU A 60 0.67 5.82 -24.84
N ASN A 61 -0.49 6.31 -25.27
CA ASN A 61 -1.62 5.46 -25.63
C ASN A 61 -1.29 4.59 -26.84
N ARG A 62 -0.64 5.16 -27.87
CA ARG A 62 -0.15 4.41 -29.02
C ARG A 62 0.87 3.35 -28.63
N TYR A 63 1.80 3.69 -27.73
CA TYR A 63 2.79 2.74 -27.19
C TYR A 63 2.15 1.52 -26.54
N TRP A 64 1.02 1.70 -25.85
CA TRP A 64 0.25 0.58 -25.30
C TRP A 64 -0.48 -0.23 -26.39
N LEU A 65 -1.14 0.45 -27.33
CA LEU A 65 -1.99 -0.21 -28.34
C LEU A 65 -1.18 -0.98 -29.40
N GLU A 66 -0.05 -0.44 -29.83
CA GLU A 66 0.78 -1.03 -30.90
C GLU A 66 1.98 -1.81 -30.35
N GLY A 67 2.29 -1.63 -29.06
CA GLY A 67 3.42 -2.29 -28.39
C GLY A 67 4.77 -1.56 -28.56
N PRO A 68 5.74 -1.90 -27.68
CA PRO A 68 7.05 -1.25 -27.64
C PRO A 68 7.90 -1.50 -28.89
N GLU A 69 7.68 -2.63 -29.58
CA GLU A 69 8.41 -3.02 -30.79
C GLU A 69 7.98 -2.21 -32.02
N ALA A 70 6.69 -1.89 -32.14
CA ALA A 70 6.16 -1.11 -33.26
C ALA A 70 6.43 0.40 -33.13
N VAL A 71 6.37 0.92 -31.90
CA VAL A 71 6.55 2.36 -31.62
C VAL A 71 8.00 2.72 -31.32
N GLY A 72 8.78 1.78 -30.76
CA GLY A 72 10.15 2.00 -30.30
C GLY A 72 10.21 2.55 -28.88
N GLY A 73 10.92 1.83 -27.99
CA GLY A 73 11.10 2.18 -26.58
C GLY A 73 11.62 3.60 -26.30
N SER A 74 12.47 4.11 -27.19
CA SER A 74 13.07 5.45 -27.07
C SER A 74 12.04 6.57 -27.21
N ILE A 75 10.96 6.37 -27.97
CA ILE A 75 9.93 7.39 -28.19
C ILE A 75 9.14 7.61 -26.91
N GLY A 76 8.66 6.55 -26.26
CA GLY A 76 7.95 6.65 -24.98
C GLY A 76 8.81 7.30 -23.89
N ALA A 77 10.06 6.83 -23.75
CA ALA A 77 11.00 7.39 -22.78
C ALA A 77 11.31 8.89 -23.05
N ARG A 78 11.51 9.27 -24.31
CA ARG A 78 11.75 10.66 -24.70
C ARG A 78 10.53 11.54 -24.42
N THR A 79 9.32 11.08 -24.72
CA THR A 79 8.09 11.84 -24.45
C THR A 79 7.95 12.11 -22.96
N LEU A 80 8.07 11.09 -22.11
CA LEU A 80 8.04 11.22 -20.65
C LEU A 80 9.13 12.16 -20.14
N ALA A 81 10.38 11.98 -20.59
CA ALA A 81 11.50 12.81 -20.14
C ALA A 81 11.32 14.28 -20.54
N THR A 82 10.90 14.53 -21.79
CA THR A 82 10.69 15.89 -22.33
C THR A 82 9.62 16.62 -21.52
N ALA A 83 8.47 15.99 -21.32
CA ALA A 83 7.38 16.60 -20.57
C ALA A 83 7.70 16.74 -19.07
N ALA A 84 8.38 15.79 -18.45
CA ALA A 84 8.86 15.94 -17.07
C ALA A 84 9.86 17.10 -16.92
N ILE A 85 10.80 17.28 -17.86
CA ILE A 85 11.76 18.39 -17.86
C ILE A 85 11.04 19.73 -18.05
N ILE A 86 10.13 19.82 -19.03
CA ILE A 86 9.32 21.01 -19.28
C ILE A 86 8.49 21.36 -18.04
N ALA A 87 7.81 20.40 -17.43
CA ALA A 87 7.04 20.60 -16.20
C ALA A 87 7.92 21.06 -15.03
N ALA A 88 9.13 20.51 -14.89
CA ALA A 88 10.07 20.95 -13.88
C ALA A 88 10.52 22.41 -14.10
N PHE A 89 10.77 22.80 -15.35
CA PHE A 89 11.16 24.15 -15.73
C PHE A 89 10.01 25.15 -15.56
N MET A 90 8.80 24.81 -16.02
CA MET A 90 7.59 25.62 -15.80
C MET A 90 7.29 25.77 -14.31
N GLY A 91 7.47 24.72 -13.52
CA GLY A 91 7.32 24.80 -12.07
C GLY A 91 8.35 25.71 -11.40
N MET A 92 9.59 25.75 -11.92
CA MET A 92 10.61 26.69 -11.48
C MET A 92 10.21 28.14 -11.82
N ILE A 93 9.73 28.40 -13.04
CA ILE A 93 9.24 29.71 -13.46
C ILE A 93 8.08 30.16 -12.57
N LEU A 94 7.06 29.32 -12.37
CA LEU A 94 5.92 29.62 -11.51
C LEU A 94 6.34 29.93 -10.07
N ALA A 95 7.28 29.15 -9.51
CA ALA A 95 7.79 29.38 -8.17
C ALA A 95 8.60 30.68 -8.04
N LEU A 96 9.34 31.06 -9.09
CA LEU A 96 10.01 32.34 -9.16
C LEU A 96 8.98 33.47 -9.25
N LEU A 97 8.06 33.43 -10.21
CA LEU A 97 7.00 34.44 -10.41
C LEU A 97 6.15 34.67 -9.15
N GLU A 98 5.87 33.63 -8.38
CA GLU A 98 5.12 33.73 -7.12
C GLU A 98 5.81 34.65 -6.10
N ARG A 99 7.14 34.83 -6.17
CA ARG A 99 7.89 35.78 -5.32
C ARG A 99 7.68 37.23 -5.73
N TRP A 100 7.37 37.49 -7.01
CA TRP A 100 7.25 38.83 -7.58
C TRP A 100 5.80 39.30 -7.62
N VAL A 101 4.84 38.39 -7.78
CA VAL A 101 3.42 38.71 -7.95
C VAL A 101 2.66 38.56 -6.63
N ARG A 102 2.35 39.69 -5.97
CA ARG A 102 1.49 39.70 -4.77
C ARG A 102 0.02 39.72 -5.19
N VAL A 103 -0.65 38.57 -5.13
CA VAL A 103 -2.08 38.46 -5.44
C VAL A 103 -2.93 39.09 -4.32
N SER A 104 -3.65 40.17 -4.65
CA SER A 104 -4.57 40.86 -3.72
C SER A 104 -5.76 39.96 -3.32
N GLN A 105 -6.38 40.22 -2.16
CA GLN A 105 -7.56 39.45 -1.71
C GLN A 105 -8.76 39.62 -2.65
N LYS A 106 -8.92 40.79 -3.26
CA LYS A 106 -9.95 41.05 -4.27
C LYS A 106 -9.77 40.13 -5.48
N MET A 107 -8.53 40.01 -5.96
CA MET A 107 -8.19 39.16 -7.10
C MET A 107 -8.43 37.67 -6.80
N LYS A 108 -8.08 37.20 -5.59
CA LYS A 108 -8.41 35.82 -5.15
C LYS A 108 -9.91 35.55 -5.13
N THR A 109 -10.69 36.55 -4.71
CA THR A 109 -12.16 36.45 -4.68
C THR A 109 -12.69 36.37 -6.10
N ILE A 110 -12.30 37.30 -6.99
CA ILE A 110 -12.72 37.32 -8.40
C ILE A 110 -12.39 36.01 -9.11
N PHE A 111 -11.13 35.56 -9.05
CA PHE A 111 -10.74 34.28 -9.66
C PHE A 111 -11.49 33.10 -9.03
N GLY A 112 -11.69 33.11 -7.71
CA GLY A 112 -12.50 32.10 -7.03
C GLY A 112 -13.95 32.06 -7.52
N THR A 113 -14.59 33.22 -7.70
CA THR A 113 -15.96 33.33 -8.19
C THR A 113 -16.05 32.88 -9.66
N VAL A 114 -15.09 33.27 -10.50
CA VAL A 114 -15.06 32.84 -11.91
C VAL A 114 -14.90 31.32 -12.02
N ILE A 115 -13.97 30.72 -11.26
CA ILE A 115 -13.79 29.26 -11.25
C ILE A 115 -15.04 28.56 -10.73
N LEU A 116 -15.66 29.08 -9.67
CA LEU A 116 -16.91 28.52 -9.14
C LEU A 116 -18.06 28.61 -10.16
N ALA A 117 -18.21 29.76 -10.81
CA ALA A 117 -19.21 29.97 -11.84
C ALA A 117 -18.98 29.05 -13.05
N ALA A 118 -17.72 28.89 -13.49
CA ALA A 118 -17.36 27.97 -14.56
C ALA A 118 -17.63 26.50 -14.17
N ALA A 119 -17.33 26.10 -12.94
CA ALA A 119 -17.62 24.76 -12.43
C ALA A 119 -19.13 24.49 -12.35
N LEU A 120 -19.92 25.47 -11.88
CA LEU A 120 -21.38 25.39 -11.84
C LEU A 120 -21.97 25.36 -13.25
N ALA A 121 -21.50 26.21 -14.16
CA ALA A 121 -21.92 26.22 -15.56
C ALA A 121 -21.59 24.90 -16.24
N GLY A 122 -20.40 24.34 -16.01
CA GLY A 122 -20.01 23.02 -16.49
C GLY A 122 -20.88 21.89 -15.93
N ALA A 123 -21.22 21.94 -14.64
CA ALA A 123 -22.14 20.97 -14.02
C ALA A 123 -23.55 21.06 -14.60
N VAL A 124 -24.06 22.27 -14.82
CA VAL A 124 -25.38 22.51 -15.45
C VAL A 124 -25.36 22.05 -16.90
N TYR A 125 -24.35 22.46 -17.69
CA TYR A 125 -24.20 22.03 -19.08
C TYR A 125 -24.10 20.51 -19.19
N GLY A 126 -23.25 19.88 -18.37
CA GLY A 126 -23.11 18.43 -18.32
C GLY A 126 -24.44 17.74 -17.96
N SER A 127 -25.20 18.29 -17.00
CA SER A 127 -26.53 17.79 -16.65
C SER A 127 -27.53 17.92 -17.80
N ILE A 128 -27.51 19.04 -18.54
CA ILE A 128 -28.38 19.27 -19.71
C ILE A 128 -28.00 18.33 -20.86
N ALA A 129 -26.71 18.19 -21.19
CA ALA A 129 -26.22 17.29 -22.23
C ALA A 129 -26.57 15.82 -21.93
N LEU A 130 -26.41 15.39 -20.67
CA LEU A 130 -26.87 14.07 -20.21
C LEU A 130 -28.40 13.90 -20.33
N THR A 131 -29.15 15.00 -20.23
CA THR A 131 -30.61 15.01 -20.39
C THR A 131 -31.05 14.94 -21.84
N SER A 132 -30.37 15.65 -22.74
CA SER A 132 -30.67 15.61 -24.19
C SER A 132 -30.30 14.28 -24.83
N ASP A 133 -29.16 13.70 -24.45
CA ASP A 133 -28.60 12.55 -25.18
C ASP A 133 -29.04 11.20 -24.58
N VAL A 134 -29.28 11.17 -23.27
CA VAL A 134 -29.49 9.91 -22.51
C VAL A 134 -30.78 9.94 -21.67
N GLY A 135 -31.52 11.06 -21.69
CA GLY A 135 -32.80 11.21 -20.96
C GLY A 135 -32.65 11.53 -19.47
N GLY A 136 -31.47 11.98 -19.05
CA GLY A 136 -31.20 12.57 -17.73
C GLY A 136 -30.12 11.83 -16.96
N PRO A 137 -29.56 12.45 -15.91
CA PRO A 137 -28.48 11.87 -15.12
C PRO A 137 -28.85 10.54 -14.45
N LEU A 138 -30.10 10.39 -13.98
CA LEU A 138 -30.57 9.14 -13.37
C LEU A 138 -30.68 7.99 -14.39
N LYS A 139 -31.15 8.29 -15.60
CA LYS A 139 -31.28 7.30 -16.66
C LYS A 139 -29.90 6.88 -17.18
N TRP A 140 -28.98 7.84 -17.34
CA TRP A 140 -27.58 7.54 -17.63
C TRP A 140 -26.95 6.63 -16.57
N ILE A 141 -27.09 6.94 -15.28
CA ILE A 141 -26.61 6.06 -14.19
C ILE A 141 -27.19 4.65 -14.32
N SER A 142 -28.51 4.52 -14.58
CA SER A 142 -29.15 3.21 -14.72
C SER A 142 -28.62 2.42 -15.92
N GLN A 143 -28.38 3.07 -17.06
CA GLN A 143 -27.86 2.43 -18.27
C GLN A 143 -26.39 2.09 -18.12
N THR A 144 -25.58 2.98 -17.54
CA THR A 144 -24.17 2.71 -17.21
C THR A 144 -24.09 1.56 -16.20
N TRP A 145 -24.99 1.48 -15.22
CA TRP A 145 -25.06 0.36 -14.28
C TRP A 145 -25.42 -0.95 -14.97
N GLN A 146 -26.39 -0.94 -15.89
CA GLN A 146 -26.75 -2.12 -16.69
C GLN A 146 -25.60 -2.56 -17.61
N GLN A 147 -24.95 -1.64 -18.33
CA GLN A 147 -23.78 -1.92 -19.15
C GLN A 147 -22.61 -2.49 -18.31
N PHE A 148 -22.38 -1.89 -17.14
CA PHE A 148 -21.36 -2.35 -16.20
C PHE A 148 -21.65 -3.77 -15.67
N THR A 149 -22.89 -4.05 -15.27
CA THR A 149 -23.29 -5.33 -14.66
C THR A 149 -23.60 -6.44 -15.67
N SER A 150 -23.89 -6.11 -16.92
CA SER A 150 -24.14 -7.10 -17.97
C SER A 150 -22.91 -7.99 -18.19
N GLN A 151 -23.11 -9.30 -18.15
CA GLN A 151 -22.12 -10.30 -18.59
C GLN A 151 -22.06 -10.35 -20.13
N ALA A 152 -22.00 -9.19 -20.79
CA ALA A 152 -21.64 -9.18 -22.20
C ALA A 152 -20.18 -9.62 -22.27
N SER A 153 -19.99 -10.93 -22.47
CA SER A 153 -18.81 -11.49 -23.09
C SER A 153 -18.72 -10.89 -24.49
N THR A 154 -18.31 -9.63 -24.58
CA THR A 154 -17.51 -9.23 -25.71
C THR A 154 -16.27 -10.11 -25.62
N GLN A 155 -16.27 -11.19 -26.43
CA GLN A 155 -15.08 -11.50 -27.22
C GLN A 155 -14.57 -10.14 -27.68
N SER A 156 -13.62 -9.59 -26.96
CA SER A 156 -13.03 -8.33 -27.35
C SER A 156 -12.23 -8.66 -28.59
N ASP A 157 -12.72 -8.13 -29.70
CA ASP A 157 -11.97 -7.86 -30.91
C ASP A 157 -10.48 -7.72 -30.61
N GLU A 158 -9.70 -8.57 -31.27
CA GLU A 158 -8.26 -8.51 -31.23
C GLU A 158 -7.82 -7.14 -31.77
N GLY A 159 -7.39 -6.27 -30.85
CA GLY A 159 -6.56 -5.12 -31.13
C GLY A 159 -7.29 -3.81 -31.43
N HIS A 160 -6.76 -2.73 -30.83
CA HIS A 160 -6.87 -1.32 -31.26
C HIS A 160 -7.78 -0.36 -30.47
N GLU A 161 -8.70 -0.79 -29.61
CA GLU A 161 -9.47 0.16 -28.78
C GLU A 161 -8.88 0.43 -27.38
N SER A 162 -8.85 1.71 -26.99
CA SER A 162 -8.36 2.15 -25.67
C SER A 162 -9.26 1.65 -24.54
N ARG A 163 -8.68 1.16 -23.44
CA ARG A 163 -9.48 0.71 -22.29
C ARG A 163 -10.13 1.87 -21.55
N PHE A 164 -9.70 3.12 -21.78
CA PHE A 164 -10.31 4.30 -21.16
C PHE A 164 -11.73 4.58 -21.66
N THR A 165 -12.10 4.09 -22.84
CA THR A 165 -13.43 4.32 -23.45
C THR A 165 -14.42 3.17 -23.24
N MET A 166 -13.96 2.01 -22.74
CA MET A 166 -14.82 0.85 -22.48
C MET A 166 -15.57 0.94 -21.14
N VAL A 167 -16.90 0.82 -21.19
CA VAL A 167 -17.79 0.72 -20.02
C VAL A 167 -18.23 -0.74 -19.84
N SER A 168 -17.46 -1.52 -19.09
CA SER A 168 -17.75 -2.93 -18.76
C SER A 168 -17.08 -3.31 -17.43
N SER A 169 -17.73 -4.14 -16.60
CA SER A 169 -17.11 -4.66 -15.38
C SER A 169 -15.97 -5.64 -15.65
N THR A 170 -15.78 -6.11 -16.89
CA THR A 170 -14.73 -7.10 -17.24
C THR A 170 -14.80 -8.33 -16.31
N GLY A 171 -16.02 -8.78 -16.00
CA GLY A 171 -16.27 -9.92 -15.10
C GLY A 171 -16.19 -9.61 -13.60
N ARG A 172 -15.88 -8.37 -13.17
CA ARG A 172 -15.75 -8.00 -11.73
C ARG A 172 -17.01 -8.25 -10.91
N VAL A 173 -18.19 -8.20 -11.51
CA VAL A 173 -19.45 -8.50 -10.80
C VAL A 173 -19.44 -9.94 -10.27
N ASP A 174 -18.91 -10.88 -11.05
CA ASP A 174 -18.81 -12.27 -10.62
C ASP A 174 -17.78 -12.43 -9.49
N ILE A 175 -16.66 -11.73 -9.60
CA ILE A 175 -15.60 -11.66 -8.58
C ILE A 175 -16.15 -11.15 -7.25
N TRP A 176 -16.88 -10.03 -7.27
CA TRP A 176 -17.46 -9.43 -6.08
C TRP A 176 -18.57 -10.29 -5.48
N ARG A 177 -19.39 -10.93 -6.31
CA ARG A 177 -20.40 -11.91 -5.87
C ARG A 177 -19.73 -13.06 -5.11
N VAL A 178 -18.65 -13.63 -5.65
CA VAL A 178 -17.88 -14.68 -4.95
C VAL A 178 -17.32 -14.16 -3.64
N ALA A 179 -16.65 -13.00 -3.64
CA ALA A 179 -16.04 -12.44 -2.44
C ALA A 179 -17.08 -12.21 -1.32
N TRP A 180 -18.26 -11.72 -1.70
CA TRP A 180 -19.39 -11.57 -0.79
C TRP A 180 -19.90 -12.91 -0.27
N LYS A 181 -20.06 -13.92 -1.12
CA LYS A 181 -20.42 -15.29 -0.68
C LYS A 181 -19.38 -15.89 0.26
N SER A 182 -18.09 -15.62 0.05
CA SER A 182 -17.03 -16.04 0.97
C SER A 182 -17.24 -15.43 2.35
N PHE A 183 -17.55 -14.14 2.43
CA PHE A 183 -17.89 -13.47 3.69
C PHE A 183 -19.15 -14.07 4.34
N GLU A 184 -20.23 -14.31 3.57
CA GLU A 184 -21.46 -14.94 4.09
C GLU A 184 -21.21 -16.34 4.66
N SER A 185 -20.27 -17.10 4.09
CA SER A 185 -19.93 -18.44 4.54
C SER A 185 -19.15 -18.46 5.87
N ALA A 186 -18.37 -17.41 6.15
CA ALA A 186 -17.50 -17.32 7.31
C ALA A 186 -17.41 -15.88 7.85
N PRO A 187 -18.50 -15.30 8.37
CA PRO A 187 -18.59 -13.86 8.61
C PRO A 187 -17.69 -13.34 9.72
N VAL A 188 -17.33 -14.18 10.70
CA VAL A 188 -16.54 -13.74 11.87
C VAL A 188 -15.05 -13.73 11.58
N MET A 189 -14.51 -14.87 11.12
CA MET A 189 -13.07 -15.09 10.92
C MET A 189 -12.64 -15.06 9.45
N GLY A 190 -13.59 -15.07 8.52
CA GLY A 190 -13.32 -15.21 7.09
C GLY A 190 -12.91 -16.62 6.68
N VAL A 191 -12.70 -16.82 5.38
CA VAL A 191 -12.30 -18.11 4.80
C VAL A 191 -10.79 -18.38 4.91
N GLY A 192 -10.02 -17.48 5.54
CA GLY A 192 -8.56 -17.50 5.60
C GLY A 192 -7.93 -16.52 4.61
N ALA A 193 -6.79 -15.94 5.01
CA ALA A 193 -6.00 -15.04 4.17
C ALA A 193 -5.51 -15.76 2.90
N ASP A 194 -5.55 -15.07 1.76
CA ASP A 194 -5.16 -15.57 0.43
C ASP A 194 -6.00 -16.75 -0.12
N ASN A 195 -7.14 -17.07 0.52
CA ASN A 195 -8.03 -18.15 0.09
C ASN A 195 -9.11 -17.73 -0.93
N PHE A 196 -9.11 -16.48 -1.40
CA PHE A 196 -10.08 -16.02 -2.40
C PHE A 196 -10.07 -16.88 -3.66
N VAL A 197 -8.89 -17.31 -4.12
CA VAL A 197 -8.74 -18.10 -5.36
C VAL A 197 -9.53 -19.42 -5.30
N PHE A 198 -9.54 -20.10 -4.15
CA PHE A 198 -10.24 -21.36 -3.98
C PHE A 198 -11.76 -21.16 -3.92
N GLN A 199 -12.22 -20.09 -3.27
CA GLN A 199 -13.64 -19.73 -3.27
C GLN A 199 -14.11 -19.36 -4.68
N TYR A 200 -13.27 -18.69 -5.45
CA TYR A 200 -13.57 -18.36 -6.84
C TYR A 200 -13.63 -19.59 -7.73
N ASP A 201 -12.67 -20.52 -7.62
CA ASP A 201 -12.73 -21.78 -8.35
C ASP A 201 -14.02 -22.57 -8.06
N ARG A 202 -14.50 -22.52 -6.81
CA ARG A 202 -15.72 -23.21 -6.36
C ARG A 202 -17.02 -22.55 -6.79
N LEU A 203 -17.11 -21.22 -6.71
CA LEU A 203 -18.37 -20.48 -6.77
C LEU A 203 -18.56 -19.64 -8.04
N ARG A 204 -17.54 -19.54 -8.91
CA ARG A 204 -17.62 -18.80 -10.19
C ARG A 204 -18.69 -19.37 -11.11
N SER A 205 -19.33 -18.51 -11.89
CA SER A 205 -20.31 -18.95 -12.90
C SER A 205 -19.67 -19.31 -14.24
N THR A 206 -18.48 -18.78 -14.53
CA THR A 206 -17.80 -18.96 -15.82
C THR A 206 -16.30 -19.18 -15.63
N GLN A 207 -15.64 -19.81 -16.61
CA GLN A 207 -14.20 -20.04 -16.61
C GLN A 207 -13.37 -18.96 -17.33
N THR A 208 -14.01 -17.91 -17.84
CA THR A 208 -13.37 -16.88 -18.69
C THR A 208 -12.29 -16.06 -17.97
N SER A 209 -12.26 -16.06 -16.64
CA SER A 209 -11.23 -15.35 -15.88
C SER A 209 -10.86 -16.14 -14.63
N LYS A 210 -9.56 -16.13 -14.28
CA LYS A 210 -9.00 -16.78 -13.08
C LYS A 210 -8.32 -15.73 -12.17
N PRO A 211 -9.09 -14.78 -11.61
CA PRO A 211 -8.55 -13.77 -10.71
C PRO A 211 -8.02 -14.43 -9.44
N LYS A 212 -6.88 -13.95 -8.96
CA LYS A 212 -6.34 -14.35 -7.65
C LYS A 212 -6.87 -13.50 -6.49
N GLN A 213 -7.55 -12.40 -6.80
CA GLN A 213 -7.87 -11.32 -5.85
C GLN A 213 -9.28 -10.80 -6.10
N ALA A 214 -9.95 -10.28 -5.07
CA ALA A 214 -11.35 -9.84 -5.17
C ALA A 214 -11.52 -8.52 -5.93
N HIS A 215 -10.43 -7.82 -6.27
CA HIS A 215 -10.46 -6.50 -6.91
C HIS A 215 -11.31 -5.46 -6.13
N SER A 216 -11.37 -5.64 -4.81
CA SER A 216 -11.90 -4.69 -3.82
C SER A 216 -11.25 -5.04 -2.49
N LEU A 217 -10.55 -4.07 -1.90
CA LEU A 217 -9.92 -4.19 -0.59
C LEU A 217 -10.94 -4.60 0.48
N GLU A 218 -12.13 -4.02 0.44
CA GLU A 218 -13.21 -4.26 1.41
C GLU A 218 -13.72 -5.69 1.32
N LEU A 219 -14.11 -6.12 0.13
CA LEU A 219 -14.64 -7.46 -0.07
C LEU A 219 -13.57 -8.53 0.17
N GLN A 220 -12.32 -8.25 -0.15
CA GLN A 220 -11.24 -9.19 0.12
C GLN A 220 -10.97 -9.33 1.62
N ILE A 221 -10.80 -8.23 2.34
CA ILE A 221 -10.55 -8.26 3.79
C ILE A 221 -11.74 -8.93 4.49
N LEU A 222 -12.97 -8.56 4.15
CA LEU A 222 -14.15 -9.18 4.76
C LEU A 222 -14.27 -10.67 4.40
N GLY A 223 -14.08 -11.04 3.14
CA GLY A 223 -14.15 -12.44 2.71
C GLY A 223 -13.10 -13.31 3.39
N GLU A 224 -11.85 -12.85 3.47
CA GLU A 224 -10.72 -13.65 3.95
C GLU A 224 -10.51 -13.60 5.46
N THR A 225 -10.81 -12.48 6.10
CA THR A 225 -10.54 -12.27 7.54
C THR A 225 -11.78 -11.97 8.37
N GLY A 226 -12.95 -11.92 7.74
CA GLY A 226 -14.23 -11.70 8.39
C GLY A 226 -14.35 -10.30 9.01
N LEU A 227 -15.34 -10.18 9.91
CA LEU A 227 -15.56 -8.96 10.68
C LEU A 227 -14.37 -8.62 11.59
N VAL A 228 -13.66 -9.62 12.12
CA VAL A 228 -12.51 -9.38 13.00
C VAL A 228 -11.40 -8.62 12.27
N GLY A 229 -10.95 -9.13 11.12
CA GLY A 229 -9.92 -8.44 10.34
C GLY A 229 -10.45 -7.15 9.70
N GLY A 230 -11.72 -7.11 9.29
CA GLY A 230 -12.38 -5.88 8.83
C GLY A 230 -12.35 -4.76 9.87
N VAL A 231 -12.72 -5.04 11.11
CA VAL A 231 -12.71 -4.05 12.21
C VAL A 231 -11.28 -3.58 12.50
N LEU A 232 -10.30 -4.50 12.54
CA LEU A 232 -8.91 -4.13 12.79
C LEU A 232 -8.33 -3.25 11.67
N ALA A 233 -8.53 -3.65 10.41
CA ALA A 233 -8.01 -2.94 9.25
C ALA A 233 -8.68 -1.57 9.05
N PHE A 234 -10.01 -1.55 8.94
CA PHE A 234 -10.75 -0.32 8.68
C PHE A 234 -10.87 0.57 9.91
N GLY A 235 -10.97 -0.01 11.12
CA GLY A 235 -10.94 0.74 12.37
C GLY A 235 -9.62 1.48 12.56
N GLY A 236 -8.48 0.82 12.32
CA GLY A 236 -7.17 1.46 12.36
C GLY A 236 -7.04 2.61 11.35
N MET A 237 -7.53 2.41 10.12
CA MET A 237 -7.50 3.43 9.07
C MET A 237 -8.44 4.61 9.36
N ILE A 238 -9.63 4.35 9.88
CA ILE A 238 -10.57 5.40 10.32
C ILE A 238 -9.96 6.20 11.47
N LEU A 239 -9.37 5.54 12.46
CA LEU A 239 -8.69 6.21 13.58
C LEU A 239 -7.51 7.06 13.10
N ALA A 240 -6.73 6.57 12.14
CA ALA A 240 -5.64 7.31 11.51
C ALA A 240 -6.12 8.59 10.82
N VAL A 241 -7.13 8.47 9.96
CA VAL A 241 -7.72 9.62 9.25
C VAL A 241 -8.39 10.59 10.23
N ALA A 242 -9.11 10.08 11.23
CA ALA A 242 -9.72 10.88 12.28
C ALA A 242 -8.66 11.65 13.08
N GLY A 243 -7.56 11.01 13.47
CA GLY A 243 -6.42 11.64 14.11
C GLY A 243 -5.82 12.76 13.25
N LEU A 244 -5.62 12.51 11.95
CA LEU A 244 -5.12 13.49 11.00
C LEU A 244 -6.04 14.70 10.82
N MET A 245 -7.36 14.48 10.85
CA MET A 245 -8.38 15.51 10.66
C MET A 245 -8.81 16.21 11.95
N TRP A 246 -8.58 15.63 13.12
CA TRP A 246 -9.04 16.15 14.40
C TRP A 246 -8.63 17.60 14.69
N PRO A 247 -7.36 18.03 14.45
CA PRO A 247 -6.96 19.43 14.64
C PRO A 247 -7.75 20.41 13.75
N ARG A 248 -8.20 19.97 12.57
CA ARG A 248 -9.01 20.77 11.64
C ARG A 248 -10.43 20.96 12.16
N CYS A 249 -11.09 19.86 12.52
CA CYS A 249 -12.49 19.88 12.98
C CYS A 249 -12.63 20.71 14.26
N THR A 250 -11.68 20.56 15.20
CA THR A 250 -11.67 21.33 16.44
C THR A 250 -11.41 22.83 16.22
N ALA A 251 -10.45 23.20 15.37
CA ALA A 251 -10.16 24.60 15.05
C ALA A 251 -11.34 25.28 14.31
N GLY A 252 -11.99 24.56 13.39
CA GLY A 252 -13.17 25.03 12.67
C GLY A 252 -14.39 25.20 13.59
N TRP A 253 -14.63 24.22 14.47
CA TRP A 253 -15.71 24.26 15.45
C TRP A 253 -15.57 25.41 16.45
N LEU A 254 -14.36 25.62 17.01
CA LEU A 254 -14.11 26.74 17.93
C LEU A 254 -14.32 28.10 17.25
N GLY A 255 -13.90 28.24 15.99
CA GLY A 255 -14.13 29.46 15.21
C GLY A 255 -15.59 29.71 14.87
N ALA A 256 -16.32 28.68 14.44
CA ALA A 256 -17.76 28.75 14.22
C ALA A 256 -18.48 29.13 15.51
N ARG A 257 -18.09 28.54 16.65
CA ARG A 257 -18.65 28.85 17.96
C ARG A 257 -18.37 30.28 18.40
N GLU A 258 -17.16 30.80 18.19
CA GLU A 258 -16.86 32.21 18.48
C GLU A 258 -17.59 33.18 17.56
N ALA A 259 -17.71 32.89 16.26
CA ALA A 259 -18.45 33.72 15.32
C ALA A 259 -19.96 33.72 15.58
N TRP A 260 -20.51 32.57 15.99
CA TRP A 260 -21.93 32.40 16.30
C TRP A 260 -22.30 33.00 17.67
N LEU A 261 -21.45 32.85 18.68
CA LEU A 261 -21.68 33.41 20.02
C LEU A 261 -21.37 34.92 20.12
N ARG A 262 -20.40 35.46 19.36
CA ARG A 262 -20.09 36.90 19.40
C ARG A 262 -21.05 37.77 18.59
N ARG A 263 -21.93 37.20 17.75
CA ARG A 263 -23.03 37.94 17.11
C ARG A 263 -24.10 38.47 18.10
N ARG A 264 -24.01 38.15 19.40
CA ARG A 264 -24.92 38.65 20.44
C ARG A 264 -24.36 39.74 21.38
N ARG A 265 -23.14 40.24 21.14
CA ARG A 265 -22.59 41.40 21.89
C ARG A 265 -22.27 42.56 20.95
N THR A 266 -23.27 43.04 20.24
CA THR A 266 -23.34 44.48 19.92
C THR A 266 -23.78 45.17 21.20
N ASP A 267 -22.80 45.50 22.03
CA ASP A 267 -23.02 46.25 23.26
C ASP A 267 -23.26 47.72 22.89
N THR A 268 -24.53 48.12 22.89
CA THR A 268 -25.00 49.50 22.87
C THR A 268 -24.91 50.12 24.27
N SER A 269 -23.74 50.07 24.92
CA SER A 269 -23.53 50.81 26.17
C SER A 269 -22.06 51.11 26.49
N VAL A 270 -21.60 52.33 26.18
CA VAL A 270 -20.49 53.04 26.86
C VAL A 270 -20.83 54.53 26.68
N ARG A 271 -21.68 55.14 27.52
CA ARG A 271 -21.47 55.68 28.87
C ARG A 271 -20.25 56.61 28.95
N ASP A 272 -20.57 57.89 29.20
CA ASP A 272 -19.68 59.03 29.34
C ASP A 272 -18.64 58.85 30.44
N ASP A 273 -17.36 59.00 30.12
CA ASP A 273 -16.28 59.27 31.09
C ASP A 273 -15.57 60.59 30.68
N PRO A 274 -15.23 61.48 31.64
CA PRO A 274 -14.63 62.78 31.35
C PRO A 274 -13.13 62.68 31.01
N PRO A 275 -12.56 63.68 30.30
CA PRO A 275 -11.19 63.61 29.82
C PRO A 275 -10.19 63.88 30.95
N THR A 276 -9.35 62.90 31.28
CA THR A 276 -8.13 63.15 32.06
C THR A 276 -7.04 63.67 31.14
N ALA A 277 -6.52 64.86 31.47
CA ALA A 277 -5.35 65.46 30.85
C ALA A 277 -4.10 64.63 31.16
N GLU A 278 -3.53 64.00 30.14
CA GLU A 278 -2.10 63.80 29.88
C GLU A 278 -1.99 62.86 28.68
N GLY A 279 -1.48 63.42 27.58
CA GLY A 279 -1.41 62.75 26.28
C GLY A 279 -0.28 61.74 26.22
N GLU A 280 -0.60 60.47 26.48
CA GLU A 280 0.12 59.35 25.88
C GLU A 280 -0.89 58.32 25.36
N PRO A 281 -0.86 57.95 24.06
CA PRO A 281 -1.69 56.88 23.55
C PRO A 281 -1.21 55.57 24.19
N ARG A 282 -1.96 55.07 25.18
CA ARG A 282 -1.81 53.69 25.63
C ARG A 282 -2.01 52.79 24.41
N PRO A 283 -1.05 51.92 24.05
CA PRO A 283 -1.32 50.92 23.04
C PRO A 283 -2.44 50.07 23.60
N VAL A 284 -3.61 50.11 22.96
CA VAL A 284 -4.63 49.09 23.16
C VAL A 284 -3.95 47.81 22.72
N GLU A 285 -3.37 47.10 23.69
CA GLU A 285 -2.94 45.73 23.52
C GLU A 285 -4.19 44.95 23.18
N SER A 286 -4.45 44.83 21.87
CA SER A 286 -5.37 43.88 21.30
C SER A 286 -4.86 42.51 21.73
N SER A 287 -5.29 42.06 22.91
CA SER A 287 -4.94 40.78 23.54
C SER A 287 -5.51 39.57 22.79
N THR A 288 -6.01 39.77 21.57
CA THR A 288 -6.50 38.73 20.64
C THR A 288 -5.41 38.17 19.71
N ARG A 289 -4.15 38.05 20.15
CA ARG A 289 -3.06 37.54 19.29
C ARG A 289 -2.42 36.21 19.68
N TRP A 290 -3.08 35.42 20.53
CA TRP A 290 -2.61 34.07 20.87
C TRP A 290 -3.43 32.94 20.23
N CYS A 291 -4.45 33.27 19.45
CA CYS A 291 -5.17 32.32 18.61
C CYS A 291 -5.33 32.90 17.20
N ASN A 292 -4.28 32.82 16.39
CA ASN A 292 -4.48 32.82 14.93
C ASN A 292 -5.16 31.50 14.55
N LEU A 293 -6.49 31.44 14.73
CA LEU A 293 -7.38 30.47 14.12
C LEU A 293 -7.10 30.46 12.63
N ARG A 294 -6.41 29.45 12.11
CA ARG A 294 -6.17 29.20 10.67
C ARG A 294 -5.26 27.98 10.47
N TRP A 295 -5.65 26.83 11.01
CA TRP A 295 -5.10 25.56 10.52
C TRP A 295 -5.44 25.47 9.02
N GLY A 296 -4.44 25.26 8.18
CA GLY A 296 -4.56 25.32 6.72
C GLY A 296 -4.13 26.65 6.06
N ASN A 297 -4.43 27.83 6.59
CA ASN A 297 -4.11 29.08 5.87
C ASN A 297 -2.60 29.41 5.78
N ARG A 298 -1.75 28.58 6.38
CA ARG A 298 -0.31 28.54 6.17
C ARG A 298 0.06 27.28 5.38
N PRO A 299 0.00 27.32 4.04
CA PRO A 299 0.35 26.17 3.20
C PRO A 299 1.79 25.65 3.46
N ILE A 300 2.69 26.51 3.95
CA ILE A 300 4.05 26.13 4.32
C ILE A 300 4.14 25.18 5.53
N VAL A 301 3.11 25.16 6.40
CA VAL A 301 3.10 24.33 7.61
C VAL A 301 2.33 23.02 7.39
N TYR A 302 1.22 23.08 6.66
CA TYR A 302 0.26 21.97 6.53
C TYR A 302 0.19 21.36 5.12
N GLY A 303 0.88 21.95 4.13
CA GLY A 303 0.78 21.49 2.74
C GLY A 303 1.24 20.06 2.52
N TRP A 304 2.23 19.61 3.29
CA TRP A 304 2.73 18.24 3.21
C TRP A 304 1.76 17.24 3.86
N GLU A 305 1.15 17.56 5.02
CA GLU A 305 0.11 16.72 5.66
C GLU A 305 -1.08 16.50 4.72
N MET A 306 -1.47 17.54 3.97
CA MET A 306 -2.52 17.46 2.96
C MET A 306 -2.12 16.59 1.76
N ALA A 307 -0.86 16.63 1.34
CA ALA A 307 -0.35 15.76 0.28
C ALA A 307 -0.35 14.29 0.71
N LEU A 308 0.05 14.01 1.96
CA LEU A 308 0.00 12.66 2.53
C LEU A 308 -1.44 12.13 2.64
N LEU A 309 -2.38 12.97 3.09
CA LEU A 309 -3.81 12.61 3.11
C LEU A 309 -4.33 12.33 1.70
N ALA A 310 -4.03 13.19 0.72
CA ALA A 310 -4.48 13.01 -0.66
C ALA A 310 -3.92 11.73 -1.30
N GLY A 311 -2.63 11.42 -1.04
CA GLY A 311 -2.02 10.16 -1.49
C GLY A 311 -2.65 8.94 -0.82
N SER A 312 -2.92 9.00 0.48
CA SER A 312 -3.60 7.92 1.22
C SER A 312 -5.04 7.72 0.74
N ALA A 313 -5.76 8.81 0.44
CA ALA A 313 -7.10 8.76 -0.11
C ALA A 313 -7.12 8.17 -1.52
N TYR A 314 -6.19 8.56 -2.38
CA TYR A 314 -6.04 7.96 -3.71
C TYR A 314 -5.82 6.45 -3.60
N TRP A 315 -4.88 6.02 -2.75
CA TRP A 315 -4.60 4.61 -2.53
C TRP A 315 -5.85 3.85 -2.07
N LEU A 316 -6.58 4.40 -1.09
CA LEU A 316 -7.79 3.76 -0.57
C LEU A 316 -8.86 3.61 -1.65
N ILE A 317 -9.19 4.68 -2.37
CA ILE A 317 -10.20 4.66 -3.44
C ILE A 317 -9.80 3.68 -4.54
N HIS A 318 -8.52 3.65 -4.91
CA HIS A 318 -8.02 2.73 -5.93
C HIS A 318 -8.06 1.28 -5.46
N ALA A 319 -7.70 1.02 -4.20
CA ALA A 319 -7.74 -0.29 -3.58
C ALA A 319 -9.18 -0.83 -3.49
N SER A 320 -10.19 0.04 -3.39
CA SER A 320 -11.60 -0.36 -3.37
C SER A 320 -12.11 -0.94 -4.70
N VAL A 321 -11.42 -0.64 -5.82
CA VAL A 321 -11.88 -1.03 -7.17
C VAL A 321 -10.85 -1.81 -7.97
N ASP A 322 -9.65 -2.03 -7.41
CA ASP A 322 -8.56 -2.75 -8.06
C ASP A 322 -7.66 -3.45 -7.04
N TRP A 323 -6.89 -4.44 -7.48
CA TRP A 323 -6.10 -5.32 -6.62
C TRP A 323 -4.68 -4.79 -6.33
N LEU A 324 -4.29 -3.63 -6.87
CA LEU A 324 -2.92 -3.10 -6.75
C LEU A 324 -2.45 -2.90 -5.30
N TRP A 325 -3.36 -2.89 -4.34
CA TRP A 325 -3.02 -2.84 -2.91
C TRP A 325 -2.27 -4.11 -2.44
N GLN A 326 -2.33 -5.22 -3.17
CA GLN A 326 -1.51 -6.40 -2.92
C GLN A 326 -0.05 -6.21 -3.33
N VAL A 327 0.27 -5.17 -4.12
CA VAL A 327 1.64 -4.88 -4.52
C VAL A 327 2.35 -4.12 -3.39
N PRO A 328 3.40 -4.70 -2.76
CA PRO A 328 4.06 -4.04 -1.62
C PRO A 328 4.62 -2.67 -1.97
N GLY A 329 5.14 -2.50 -3.19
CA GLY A 329 5.64 -1.22 -3.71
C GLY A 329 4.58 -0.11 -3.82
N VAL A 330 3.28 -0.44 -3.74
CA VAL A 330 2.17 0.52 -3.74
C VAL A 330 1.67 0.77 -2.33
N THR A 331 1.42 -0.30 -1.57
CA THR A 331 0.79 -0.21 -0.25
C THR A 331 1.75 0.23 0.85
N ILE A 332 3.03 -0.17 0.83
CA ILE A 332 4.00 0.29 1.82
C ILE A 332 4.14 1.81 1.79
N PRO A 333 4.35 2.48 0.62
CA PRO A 333 4.35 3.94 0.57
C PRO A 333 3.07 4.58 1.10
N ALA A 334 1.89 4.04 0.79
CA ALA A 334 0.61 4.56 1.28
C ALA A 334 0.52 4.47 2.82
N MET A 335 0.92 3.34 3.40
CA MET A 335 0.98 3.16 4.85
C MET A 335 2.01 4.11 5.49
N LEU A 336 3.16 4.32 4.85
CA LEU A 336 4.16 5.29 5.30
C LEU A 336 3.64 6.73 5.23
N PHE A 337 2.83 7.07 4.21
CA PHE A 337 2.19 8.39 4.14
C PHE A 337 1.21 8.60 5.28
N MET A 338 0.39 7.60 5.58
CA MET A 338 -0.53 7.64 6.72
C MET A 338 0.23 7.75 8.05
N ALA A 339 1.27 6.93 8.25
CA ALA A 339 2.11 6.94 9.45
C ALA A 339 2.83 8.29 9.64
N ALA A 340 3.42 8.84 8.59
CA ALA A 340 4.06 10.16 8.63
C ALA A 340 3.04 11.28 8.90
N GLY A 341 1.83 11.16 8.34
CA GLY A 341 0.71 12.06 8.61
C GLY A 341 0.32 12.03 10.09
N ILE A 342 0.12 10.85 10.68
CA ILE A 342 -0.24 10.70 12.10
C ILE A 342 0.89 11.20 13.02
N ALA A 343 2.15 10.85 12.72
CA ALA A 343 3.30 11.30 13.52
C ALA A 343 3.41 12.84 13.58
N SER A 344 2.95 13.53 12.53
CA SER A 344 2.87 14.99 12.50
C SER A 344 1.87 15.58 13.51
N VAL A 345 0.81 14.82 13.81
CA VAL A 345 -0.26 15.22 14.74
C VAL A 345 0.16 15.00 16.17
N ASP A 346 0.82 13.88 16.48
CA ASP A 346 1.23 13.52 17.85
C ASP A 346 2.24 14.53 18.43
N ALA A 347 3.17 15.01 17.60
CA ALA A 347 4.06 16.13 17.95
C ALA A 347 3.33 17.42 18.38
N ARG A 348 2.03 17.52 18.07
CA ARG A 348 1.16 18.68 18.39
C ARG A 348 0.04 18.33 19.39
N ALA A 349 -0.32 17.06 19.56
CA ALA A 349 -1.33 16.60 20.52
C ALA A 349 -0.95 16.93 21.97
N LEU A 350 0.34 16.86 22.30
CA LEU A 350 0.92 17.31 23.59
C LEU A 350 0.71 18.81 23.87
N VAL A 351 0.47 19.62 22.83
CA VAL A 351 0.13 21.05 22.92
C VAL A 351 -1.39 21.26 23.00
N LEU A 352 -2.19 20.36 22.41
CA LEU A 352 -3.63 20.50 22.24
C LEU A 352 -4.47 19.93 23.41
N TRP A 353 -3.99 18.93 24.15
CA TRP A 353 -4.68 18.37 25.35
C TRP A 353 -3.91 18.56 26.67
N PRO A 354 -3.78 19.80 27.17
CA PRO A 354 -3.04 20.09 28.41
C PRO A 354 -3.66 19.45 29.66
N ARG A 355 -4.94 19.06 29.63
CA ARG A 355 -5.63 18.39 30.76
C ARG A 355 -5.24 16.93 30.90
N VAL A 356 -5.10 16.21 29.79
CA VAL A 356 -4.64 14.80 29.77
C VAL A 356 -3.18 14.71 30.22
N ARG A 357 -2.34 15.67 29.79
CA ARG A 357 -0.96 15.83 30.30
C ARG A 357 -0.91 16.04 31.82
N ARG A 358 -1.85 16.82 32.36
CA ARG A 358 -1.95 17.09 33.81
C ARG A 358 -2.32 15.84 34.60
N TRP A 359 -3.05 14.91 33.97
CA TRP A 359 -3.48 13.64 34.55
C TRP A 359 -2.39 12.56 34.45
N LEU A 360 -1.63 12.53 33.35
CA LEU A 360 -0.56 11.56 33.09
C LEU A 360 0.75 11.78 33.87
N LYS A 361 0.85 12.82 34.72
CA LYS A 361 1.98 13.09 35.65
C LYS A 361 3.37 12.67 35.13
N ILE A 362 3.75 13.10 33.93
CA ILE A 362 5.16 13.10 33.52
C ILE A 362 5.79 14.34 34.15
N ASP A 363 6.02 14.29 35.47
CA ASP A 363 6.85 15.24 36.18
C ASP A 363 8.31 14.93 35.84
N GLY A 364 8.74 15.42 34.68
CA GLY A 364 10.16 15.76 34.53
C GLY A 364 10.46 16.84 35.55
N ARG A 365 11.11 16.45 36.66
CA ARG A 365 11.67 17.35 37.67
C ARG A 365 12.18 18.62 36.97
N ARG A 366 11.63 19.78 37.31
CA ARG A 366 12.27 21.05 36.98
C ARG A 366 13.70 20.96 37.54
N PRO A 367 14.77 21.04 36.74
CA PRO A 367 16.07 21.30 37.34
C PRO A 367 15.95 22.67 38.04
N PRO A 368 16.57 22.84 39.22
CA PRO A 368 16.57 24.12 39.90
C PRO A 368 17.11 25.17 38.93
N VAL A 369 16.49 26.34 38.91
CA VAL A 369 17.06 27.49 38.23
C VAL A 369 18.34 27.83 38.99
N GLU A 370 19.47 27.30 38.53
CA GLU A 370 20.79 27.78 38.94
C GLU A 370 20.91 29.21 38.40
N THR A 371 20.75 30.17 39.30
CA THR A 371 21.16 31.56 39.10
C THR A 371 22.68 31.66 39.11
N ASN A 372 23.35 30.98 38.17
CA ASN A 372 24.78 31.15 37.92
C ASN A 372 24.96 31.76 36.53
N ARG A 373 24.74 33.07 36.45
CA ARG A 373 25.41 33.89 35.42
C ARG A 373 26.88 33.97 35.82
N PRO A 374 27.85 33.47 35.03
CA PRO A 374 29.23 33.88 35.22
C PRO A 374 29.32 35.39 34.94
N PRO A 375 30.09 36.16 35.73
CA PRO A 375 30.30 37.58 35.45
C PRO A 375 30.94 37.70 34.06
N VAL A 376 30.31 38.50 33.20
CA VAL A 376 30.85 38.88 31.90
C VAL A 376 32.19 39.58 32.17
N LYS A 377 33.32 38.94 31.85
CA LYS A 377 34.61 39.61 31.73
C LYS A 377 34.51 40.56 30.53
N THR A 378 34.24 41.83 30.80
CA THR A 378 34.42 42.93 29.85
C THR A 378 35.91 43.24 29.76
N SER A 379 36.64 42.61 28.84
CA SER A 379 37.93 43.12 28.39
C SER A 379 37.69 44.10 27.23
N GLY A 380 37.25 45.31 27.57
CA GLY A 380 37.45 46.50 26.74
C GLY A 380 38.69 47.27 27.24
N PRO A 381 39.33 48.10 26.42
CA PRO A 381 40.53 48.84 26.83
C PRO A 381 40.23 49.81 27.99
N PRO A 382 41.20 50.10 28.86
CA PRO A 382 40.98 50.81 30.11
C PRO A 382 40.56 52.27 29.88
N TYR A 383 39.38 52.60 30.42
CA TYR A 383 38.93 53.98 30.62
C TYR A 383 39.58 54.52 31.90
N VAL A 384 40.45 55.51 31.76
CA VAL A 384 41.06 56.25 32.87
C VAL A 384 40.00 57.15 33.49
N GLN A 385 39.66 56.92 34.76
CA GLN A 385 38.85 57.84 35.56
C GLN A 385 39.73 58.99 36.07
N PRO A 386 39.34 60.27 35.89
CA PRO A 386 39.93 61.36 36.63
C PRO A 386 39.30 61.43 38.03
N THR A 387 40.17 61.41 39.04
CA THR A 387 39.91 61.57 40.47
C THR A 387 39.33 62.95 40.81
N ARG A 388 38.44 62.99 41.82
CA ARG A 388 37.85 64.23 42.37
C ARG A 388 38.59 64.68 43.64
N ARG A 389 38.94 65.97 43.72
CA ARG A 389 38.87 66.91 44.89
C ARG A 389 39.88 68.08 44.75
N PRO A 390 39.75 69.20 45.49
CA PRO A 390 38.58 70.05 45.76
C PRO A 390 38.86 71.56 45.44
N GLU A 391 37.83 72.41 45.61
CA GLU A 391 37.83 73.88 45.83
C GLU A 391 39.00 74.78 45.36
N SER A 392 38.71 75.75 44.47
CA SER A 392 38.75 77.19 44.79
C SER A 392 38.61 78.08 43.54
N ALA A 393 37.86 79.17 43.72
CA ALA A 393 38.03 80.49 43.09
C ALA A 393 37.74 80.67 41.57
N ASP A 394 36.61 81.35 41.37
CA ASP A 394 36.49 82.62 40.65
C ASP A 394 36.17 82.66 39.14
N GLN A 395 35.23 83.57 38.88
CA GLN A 395 35.06 84.42 37.70
C GLN A 395 34.37 83.92 36.41
N THR A 396 33.18 84.48 36.23
CA THR A 396 32.57 85.09 35.01
C THR A 396 31.72 84.23 34.06
N ALA A 397 30.45 84.67 33.95
CA ALA A 397 29.39 84.34 33.00
C ALA A 397 29.64 84.95 31.59
N PRO A 398 28.70 84.98 30.61
CA PRO A 398 27.59 84.07 30.25
C PRO A 398 27.52 83.70 28.73
N VAL A 399 26.64 82.74 28.39
CA VAL A 399 25.68 82.68 27.24
C VAL A 399 26.14 82.98 25.80
N LEU A 400 25.92 82.03 24.88
CA LEU A 400 25.10 82.24 23.67
C LEU A 400 24.72 80.93 22.94
N ASP A 401 23.42 80.78 22.72
CA ASP A 401 22.76 79.84 21.82
C ASP A 401 23.28 79.93 20.39
N VAL A 402 23.49 78.79 19.73
CA VAL A 402 23.23 78.65 18.29
C VAL A 402 22.60 77.29 18.02
N VAL A 403 21.31 77.32 17.70
CA VAL A 403 20.57 76.25 17.03
C VAL A 403 21.22 75.99 15.66
N ARG A 404 21.53 74.73 15.36
CA ARG A 404 21.58 74.25 13.98
C ARG A 404 21.17 72.79 13.89
N ASN A 405 19.97 72.58 13.36
CA ASN A 405 19.57 71.34 12.71
C ASN A 405 20.57 71.04 11.59
N ASP A 406 21.06 69.81 11.53
CA ASP A 406 21.38 69.14 10.27
C ASP A 406 21.26 67.61 10.48
N ASP A 407 20.18 67.06 9.93
CA ASP A 407 19.98 65.64 9.66
C ASP A 407 21.01 65.18 8.61
N PHE A 408 21.81 64.14 8.89
CA PHE A 408 22.39 63.31 7.82
C PHE A 408 22.73 61.87 8.28
N PHE A 409 22.02 60.91 7.67
CA PHE A 409 22.26 59.46 7.50
C PHE A 409 23.40 58.78 8.31
N THR A 410 23.04 58.01 9.34
CA THR A 410 23.86 56.88 9.82
C THR A 410 23.32 55.55 9.26
N LEU A 411 23.95 55.03 8.20
CA LEU A 411 23.71 53.68 7.71
C LEU A 411 24.13 52.64 8.77
N PRO A 412 23.34 51.58 9.02
CA PRO A 412 23.72 50.53 9.97
C PRO A 412 24.95 49.77 9.45
N ARG A 413 26.00 49.65 10.27
CA ARG A 413 27.21 48.87 9.95
C ARG A 413 26.83 47.40 9.66
N ARG A 414 27.35 46.87 8.55
CA ARG A 414 27.12 45.51 8.04
C ARG A 414 27.42 44.40 9.07
N SER A 415 28.24 44.68 10.08
CA SER A 415 28.56 43.77 11.19
C SER A 415 27.38 43.49 12.15
N ASP A 416 26.47 44.44 12.34
CA ASP A 416 25.32 44.28 13.26
C ASP A 416 24.19 43.41 12.65
N GLN A 417 24.13 43.32 11.33
CA GLN A 417 23.26 42.37 10.64
C GLN A 417 23.75 40.92 10.74
N HIS A 418 25.06 40.71 10.89
CA HIS A 418 25.63 39.37 11.06
C HIS A 418 25.49 38.86 12.50
N SER A 419 25.66 39.72 13.51
CA SER A 419 25.44 39.35 14.93
C SER A 419 23.97 39.04 15.23
N THR A 420 23.02 39.77 14.63
CA THR A 420 21.58 39.50 14.75
C THR A 420 21.13 38.25 13.97
N LYS A 421 21.77 37.90 12.85
CA LYS A 421 21.56 36.62 12.14
C LYS A 421 22.15 35.44 12.93
N ALA A 422 23.33 35.57 13.50
CA ALA A 422 23.94 34.55 14.35
C ALA A 422 23.14 34.31 15.65
N GLY A 423 22.61 35.37 16.26
CA GLY A 423 21.69 35.29 17.40
C GLY A 423 20.32 34.68 17.08
N ARG A 424 19.82 34.86 15.85
CA ARG A 424 18.60 34.19 15.36
C ARG A 424 18.85 32.71 15.03
N GLY A 425 19.98 32.39 14.43
CA GLY A 425 20.39 31.01 14.13
C GLY A 425 20.57 30.17 15.38
N SER A 426 21.28 30.70 16.39
CA SER A 426 21.47 30.05 17.70
C SER A 426 20.15 29.89 18.48
N ARG A 427 19.25 30.89 18.45
CA ARG A 427 17.91 30.75 19.04
C ARG A 427 17.03 29.74 18.29
N HIS A 428 17.18 29.63 16.98
CA HIS A 428 16.46 28.63 16.17
C HIS A 428 17.03 27.23 16.40
N ALA A 429 18.35 27.10 16.54
CA ALA A 429 19.03 25.86 16.90
C ALA A 429 18.67 25.41 18.33
N ALA A 430 18.68 26.31 19.31
CA ALA A 430 18.25 26.02 20.68
C ALA A 430 16.75 25.64 20.75
N ARG A 431 15.90 26.28 19.92
CA ARG A 431 14.48 25.88 19.80
C ARG A 431 14.29 24.55 19.10
N SER A 432 15.08 24.23 18.07
CA SER A 432 15.03 22.92 17.43
C SER A 432 15.58 21.83 18.34
N GLN A 433 16.61 22.13 19.12
CA GLN A 433 17.23 21.23 20.09
C GLN A 433 16.28 20.96 21.26
N HIS A 434 15.64 22.00 21.83
CA HIS A 434 14.58 21.82 22.82
C HIS A 434 13.31 21.16 22.27
N ALA A 435 12.98 21.34 20.99
CA ALA A 435 11.89 20.60 20.34
C ALA A 435 12.27 19.13 20.14
N PHE A 436 13.52 18.84 19.80
CA PHE A 436 14.07 17.49 19.67
C PHE A 436 14.11 16.76 21.02
N GLU A 437 14.55 17.43 22.08
CA GLU A 437 14.52 16.94 23.46
C GLU A 437 13.09 16.69 23.97
N ARG A 438 12.10 17.47 23.52
CA ARG A 438 10.68 17.23 23.85
C ARG A 438 10.04 16.09 23.05
N MET A 439 10.57 15.77 21.87
CA MET A 439 10.12 14.65 21.04
C MET A 439 10.77 13.31 21.41
N GLN A 440 11.80 13.34 22.26
CA GLN A 440 12.32 12.14 22.91
C GLN A 440 11.72 12.06 24.33
N PRO A 441 10.69 11.24 24.59
CA PRO A 441 10.29 10.99 25.97
C PRO A 441 11.50 10.36 26.69
N SER A 442 12.17 11.12 27.55
CA SER A 442 13.29 10.61 28.32
C SER A 442 12.76 9.68 29.42
N GLY A 443 13.31 8.47 29.49
CA GLY A 443 12.93 7.48 30.49
C GLY A 443 13.08 6.04 30.02
N LEU A 444 13.14 5.13 30.98
CA LEU A 444 13.29 3.69 30.75
C LEU A 444 12.21 3.13 29.82
N LEU A 445 10.97 3.64 29.94
CA LEU A 445 9.83 3.22 29.11
C LEU A 445 10.02 3.51 27.61
N SER A 446 10.63 4.66 27.27
CA SER A 446 10.91 4.99 25.86
C SER A 446 12.05 4.14 25.30
N THR A 447 13.06 3.82 26.10
CA THR A 447 14.15 2.94 25.67
C THR A 447 13.63 1.52 25.45
N VAL A 448 12.78 1.02 26.36
CA VAL A 448 12.12 -0.28 26.21
C VAL A 448 11.22 -0.31 24.99
N PHE A 449 10.39 0.72 24.75
CA PHE A 449 9.52 0.78 23.57
C PHE A 449 10.33 0.76 22.25
N ARG A 450 11.40 1.55 22.15
CA ARG A 450 12.27 1.56 20.97
C ARG A 450 12.99 0.23 20.78
N GLY A 451 13.51 -0.35 21.86
CA GLY A 451 14.14 -1.67 21.86
C GLY A 451 13.17 -2.75 21.38
N ALA A 452 11.92 -2.74 21.88
CA ALA A 452 10.87 -3.64 21.44
C ALA A 452 10.51 -3.44 19.96
N LEU A 453 10.46 -2.19 19.48
CA LEU A 453 10.17 -1.90 18.08
C LEU A 453 11.30 -2.36 17.14
N VAL A 454 12.56 -2.20 17.55
CA VAL A 454 13.71 -2.75 16.81
C VAL A 454 13.69 -4.27 16.81
N ALA A 455 13.47 -4.89 17.97
CA ALA A 455 13.37 -6.35 18.09
C ALA A 455 12.22 -6.91 17.23
N LEU A 456 11.04 -6.28 17.27
CA LEU A 456 9.90 -6.65 16.44
C LEU A 456 10.22 -6.47 14.94
N SER A 457 10.87 -5.37 14.57
CA SER A 457 11.26 -5.12 13.17
C SER A 457 12.25 -6.15 12.66
N LEU A 458 13.24 -6.54 13.48
CA LEU A 458 14.19 -7.61 13.19
C LEU A 458 13.48 -8.96 13.08
N ALA A 459 12.56 -9.27 14.00
CA ALA A 459 11.77 -10.49 13.95
C ALA A 459 10.93 -10.58 12.67
N VAL A 460 10.24 -9.50 12.29
CA VAL A 460 9.48 -9.42 11.03
C VAL A 460 10.39 -9.64 9.82
N LEU A 461 11.58 -9.03 9.80
CA LEU A 461 12.53 -9.18 8.69
C LEU A 461 13.06 -10.62 8.58
N VAL A 462 13.39 -11.26 9.70
CA VAL A 462 13.82 -12.67 9.73
C VAL A 462 12.69 -13.60 9.28
N LEU A 463 11.48 -13.42 9.82
CA LEU A 463 10.31 -14.23 9.46
C LEU A 463 9.94 -14.08 7.99
N ALA A 464 10.06 -12.87 7.42
CA ALA A 464 9.82 -12.62 5.99
C ALA A 464 10.82 -13.34 5.07
N GLY A 465 12.01 -13.71 5.59
CA GLY A 465 13.01 -14.49 4.85
C GLY A 465 12.76 -16.00 4.84
N LEU A 466 11.94 -16.54 5.75
CA LEU A 466 11.67 -17.97 5.86
C LEU A 466 11.01 -18.58 4.60
N PRO A 467 10.00 -17.97 3.96
CA PRO A 467 9.43 -18.49 2.71
C PRO A 467 10.47 -18.60 1.59
N TYR A 468 11.33 -17.58 1.48
CA TYR A 468 12.41 -17.59 0.49
C TYR A 468 13.40 -18.73 0.76
N LEU A 469 13.82 -18.91 2.02
CA LEU A 469 14.72 -19.99 2.40
C LEU A 469 14.11 -21.37 2.15
N SER A 470 12.83 -21.56 2.50
CA SER A 470 12.06 -22.78 2.21
C SER A 470 12.11 -23.11 0.72
N LEU A 471 11.81 -22.11 -0.13
CA LEU A 471 11.82 -22.25 -1.58
C LEU A 471 13.22 -22.55 -2.15
N GLN A 472 14.29 -21.97 -1.60
CA GLN A 472 15.66 -22.30 -2.02
C GLN A 472 16.04 -23.74 -1.66
N ILE A 473 15.67 -24.21 -0.47
CA ILE A 473 15.95 -25.58 -0.05
C ILE A 473 15.15 -26.58 -0.90
N GLN A 474 13.86 -26.30 -1.18
CA GLN A 474 13.05 -27.12 -2.08
C GLN A 474 13.65 -27.21 -3.48
N ARG A 475 14.14 -26.09 -4.06
CA ARG A 475 14.85 -26.11 -5.34
C ARG A 475 16.12 -26.96 -5.30
N SER A 476 16.87 -26.89 -4.19
CA SER A 476 18.06 -27.73 -4.00
C SER A 476 17.73 -29.21 -3.83
N ALA A 477 16.54 -29.55 -3.29
CA ALA A 477 16.04 -30.91 -3.25
C ALA A 477 15.74 -31.45 -4.66
N ILE A 478 15.04 -30.67 -5.49
CA ILE A 478 14.76 -31.04 -6.90
C ILE A 478 16.06 -31.27 -7.67
N ALA A 479 17.07 -30.41 -7.49
CA ALA A 479 18.37 -30.61 -8.14
C ALA A 479 19.09 -31.89 -7.66
N LEU A 480 18.93 -32.25 -6.39
CA LEU A 480 19.52 -33.47 -5.80
C LEU A 480 18.79 -34.75 -6.26
N ALA A 481 17.51 -34.65 -6.65
CA ALA A 481 16.69 -35.80 -7.02
C ALA A 481 17.24 -36.61 -8.21
N ALA A 482 18.03 -35.98 -9.07
CA ALA A 482 18.69 -36.65 -10.20
C ALA A 482 19.81 -37.62 -9.79
N THR A 483 20.38 -37.46 -8.59
CA THR A 483 21.51 -38.27 -8.11
C THR A 483 21.18 -39.06 -6.85
N ASP A 484 20.36 -38.51 -5.94
CA ASP A 484 19.98 -39.15 -4.68
C ASP A 484 18.53 -38.76 -4.32
N GLY A 485 17.58 -39.57 -4.80
CA GLY A 485 16.15 -39.34 -4.58
C GLY A 485 15.73 -39.41 -3.12
N VAL A 486 16.39 -40.24 -2.30
CA VAL A 486 16.08 -40.39 -0.87
C VAL A 486 16.47 -39.11 -0.12
N ARG A 487 17.71 -38.65 -0.28
CA ARG A 487 18.15 -37.39 0.33
C ARG A 487 17.42 -36.19 -0.22
N ALA A 488 17.01 -36.23 -1.50
CA ALA A 488 16.17 -35.19 -2.07
C ALA A 488 14.82 -35.11 -1.35
N ALA A 489 14.14 -36.25 -1.13
CA ALA A 489 12.88 -36.30 -0.40
C ALA A 489 13.04 -35.84 1.07
N ASP A 490 14.09 -36.28 1.77
CA ASP A 490 14.41 -35.82 3.15
C ASP A 490 14.65 -34.31 3.20
N ARG A 491 15.39 -33.78 2.21
CA ARG A 491 15.71 -32.35 2.13
C ARG A 491 14.46 -31.52 1.88
N ALA A 492 13.56 -31.97 1.02
CA ALA A 492 12.26 -31.33 0.85
C ALA A 492 11.48 -31.32 2.18
N GLU A 493 11.41 -32.46 2.88
CA GLU A 493 10.71 -32.57 4.17
C GLU A 493 11.25 -31.61 5.25
N SER A 494 12.57 -31.42 5.29
CA SER A 494 13.23 -30.59 6.29
C SER A 494 12.72 -29.14 6.33
N THR A 495 12.13 -28.67 5.23
CA THR A 495 11.60 -27.31 5.10
C THR A 495 10.27 -27.09 5.81
N ARG A 496 9.58 -28.16 6.26
CA ARG A 496 8.28 -28.05 6.96
C ARG A 496 8.33 -27.19 8.22
N PHE A 497 9.48 -27.11 8.88
CA PHE A 497 9.63 -26.29 10.09
C PHE A 497 9.77 -24.79 9.80
N LEU A 498 10.16 -24.43 8.57
CA LEU A 498 10.27 -23.03 8.16
C LEU A 498 8.89 -22.42 7.92
N GLN A 499 7.96 -23.20 7.37
CA GLN A 499 6.56 -22.81 7.14
C GLN A 499 5.63 -24.00 7.42
N PRO A 500 5.15 -24.18 8.66
CA PRO A 500 4.35 -25.36 9.04
C PRO A 500 3.05 -25.56 8.26
N SER A 501 2.47 -24.48 7.75
CA SER A 501 1.22 -24.50 6.96
C SER A 501 1.44 -24.57 5.46
N ASP A 502 2.69 -24.55 4.96
CA ASP A 502 2.97 -24.58 3.52
C ASP A 502 2.82 -26.02 2.99
N PRO A 503 1.99 -26.27 1.96
CA PRO A 503 1.93 -27.57 1.28
C PRO A 503 3.14 -27.83 0.36
N GLY A 504 3.92 -26.79 0.00
CA GLY A 504 5.05 -26.83 -0.94
C GLY A 504 6.10 -27.93 -0.70
N PRO A 505 6.54 -28.20 0.54
CA PRO A 505 7.50 -29.26 0.84
C PRO A 505 7.00 -30.65 0.39
N TYR A 506 5.73 -30.95 0.67
CA TYR A 506 5.12 -32.24 0.32
C TYR A 506 4.81 -32.34 -1.18
N LEU A 507 4.46 -31.22 -1.82
CA LEU A 507 4.35 -31.17 -3.29
C LEU A 507 5.68 -31.46 -3.98
N THR A 508 6.78 -30.94 -3.41
CA THR A 508 8.12 -31.21 -3.91
C THR A 508 8.49 -32.67 -3.72
N GLN A 509 8.20 -33.27 -2.55
CA GLN A 509 8.36 -34.71 -2.32
C GLN A 509 7.57 -35.54 -3.33
N ALA A 510 6.29 -35.24 -3.52
CA ALA A 510 5.45 -35.94 -4.49
C ALA A 510 6.04 -35.89 -5.91
N GLY A 511 6.54 -34.72 -6.34
CA GLY A 511 7.22 -34.56 -7.62
C GLY A 511 8.51 -35.38 -7.74
N ILE A 512 9.31 -35.47 -6.68
CA ILE A 512 10.52 -36.32 -6.63
C ILE A 512 10.13 -37.79 -6.78
N TYR A 513 9.10 -38.24 -6.05
CA TYR A 513 8.61 -39.62 -6.12
C TYR A 513 8.05 -39.97 -7.51
N ILE A 514 7.24 -39.09 -8.12
CA ILE A 514 6.74 -39.30 -9.50
C ILE A 514 7.91 -39.37 -10.48
N GLY A 515 8.89 -38.47 -10.36
CA GLY A 515 10.10 -38.49 -11.18
C GLY A 515 10.85 -39.82 -11.05
N ALA A 516 11.07 -40.30 -9.82
CA ALA A 516 11.70 -41.59 -9.57
C ALA A 516 10.90 -42.79 -10.11
N ALA A 517 9.56 -42.75 -10.02
CA ALA A 517 8.70 -43.76 -10.63
C ALA A 517 8.86 -43.79 -12.16
N THR A 518 8.85 -42.64 -12.82
CA THR A 518 9.04 -42.57 -14.28
C THR A 518 10.44 -43.03 -14.71
N ALA A 519 11.48 -42.68 -13.94
CA ALA A 519 12.85 -43.14 -14.18
C ALA A 519 12.98 -44.65 -13.99
N ALA A 520 12.36 -45.22 -12.95
CA ALA A 520 12.34 -46.65 -12.70
C ALA A 520 11.59 -47.41 -13.81
N ALA A 521 10.45 -46.92 -14.30
CA ALA A 521 9.74 -47.54 -15.41
C ALA A 521 10.56 -47.54 -16.71
N ALA A 522 11.33 -46.48 -16.96
CA ALA A 522 12.25 -46.39 -18.08
C ALA A 522 13.55 -47.21 -17.89
N SER A 523 13.88 -47.61 -16.66
CA SER A 523 15.05 -48.43 -16.37
C SER A 523 14.90 -49.84 -16.97
N GLY A 524 16.02 -50.46 -17.35
CA GLY A 524 16.06 -51.86 -17.74
C GLY A 524 16.27 -52.81 -16.55
N ASP A 525 16.12 -52.32 -15.32
CA ASP A 525 16.50 -53.04 -14.12
C ASP A 525 15.47 -54.11 -13.75
N ASN A 526 15.96 -55.23 -13.22
CA ASN A 526 15.10 -56.31 -12.72
C ASN A 526 14.29 -55.82 -11.52
N GLY A 527 13.01 -56.20 -11.47
CA GLY A 527 12.10 -55.76 -10.41
C GLY A 527 11.68 -54.29 -10.46
N ARG A 528 11.94 -53.56 -11.55
CA ARG A 528 11.57 -52.14 -11.74
C ARG A 528 10.11 -51.81 -11.44
N ALA A 529 9.20 -52.76 -11.65
CA ALA A 529 7.79 -52.62 -11.30
C ALA A 529 7.61 -52.33 -9.79
N GLY A 530 8.37 -52.99 -8.92
CA GLY A 530 8.33 -52.73 -7.48
C GLY A 530 8.71 -51.29 -7.13
N ALA A 531 9.77 -50.76 -7.77
CA ALA A 531 10.21 -49.38 -7.56
C ALA A 531 9.18 -48.35 -8.06
N VAL A 532 8.53 -48.61 -9.20
CA VAL A 532 7.43 -47.76 -9.71
C VAL A 532 6.29 -47.71 -8.70
N LEU A 533 5.84 -48.87 -8.22
CA LEU A 533 4.71 -48.96 -7.28
C LEU A 533 5.03 -48.31 -5.94
N ASP A 534 6.22 -48.53 -5.38
CA ASP A 534 6.66 -47.91 -4.13
C ASP A 534 6.70 -46.38 -4.24
N ASN A 535 7.30 -45.87 -5.32
CA ASN A 535 7.43 -44.43 -5.54
C ASN A 535 6.07 -43.77 -5.79
N LEU A 536 5.17 -44.40 -6.57
CA LEU A 536 3.82 -43.88 -6.75
C LEU A 536 3.03 -43.87 -5.43
N ALA A 537 3.12 -44.91 -4.60
CA ALA A 537 2.51 -44.94 -3.28
C ALA A 537 3.00 -43.80 -2.36
N LEU A 538 4.31 -43.54 -2.33
CA LEU A 538 4.89 -42.43 -1.58
C LEU A 538 4.44 -41.06 -2.10
N SER A 539 4.20 -40.93 -3.41
CA SER A 539 3.65 -39.70 -3.99
C SER A 539 2.22 -39.42 -3.54
N ILE A 540 1.37 -40.44 -3.43
CA ILE A 540 -0.01 -40.33 -2.94
C ILE A 540 0.00 -39.85 -1.49
N HIS A 541 0.81 -40.48 -0.63
CA HIS A 541 0.98 -40.06 0.76
C HIS A 541 1.43 -38.59 0.89
N SER A 542 2.36 -38.18 0.02
CA SER A 542 2.83 -36.80 -0.01
C SER A 542 1.72 -35.82 -0.42
N PHE A 543 0.86 -36.19 -1.37
CA PHE A 543 -0.30 -35.37 -1.71
C PHE A 543 -1.32 -35.30 -0.57
N GLU A 544 -1.58 -36.39 0.15
CA GLU A 544 -2.43 -36.34 1.35
C GLU A 544 -1.87 -35.39 2.41
N ALA A 545 -0.56 -35.45 2.65
CA ALA A 545 0.11 -34.52 3.56
C ALA A 545 0.01 -33.07 3.08
N ALA A 546 0.03 -32.80 1.76
CA ALA A 546 -0.23 -31.48 1.21
C ALA A 546 -1.69 -31.04 1.39
N ILE A 547 -2.66 -31.93 1.14
CA ILE A 547 -4.10 -31.69 1.29
C ILE A 547 -4.46 -31.35 2.75
N ALA A 548 -3.80 -31.98 3.72
CA ALA A 548 -3.98 -31.68 5.13
C ALA A 548 -3.54 -30.26 5.52
N ARG A 549 -2.72 -29.60 4.69
CA ARG A 549 -2.16 -28.25 4.94
C ARG A 549 -2.97 -27.20 4.19
N GLU A 550 -3.39 -27.52 2.97
CA GLU A 550 -4.27 -26.66 2.17
C GLU A 550 -5.54 -27.42 1.72
N PRO A 551 -6.54 -27.57 2.62
CA PRO A 551 -7.74 -28.34 2.32
C PRO A 551 -8.70 -27.63 1.36
N ALA A 552 -8.52 -26.35 1.06
CA ALA A 552 -9.35 -25.63 0.10
C ALA A 552 -8.90 -25.86 -1.35
N ASP A 553 -7.63 -26.24 -1.58
CA ASP A 553 -7.09 -26.44 -2.92
C ASP A 553 -7.64 -27.73 -3.57
N TRP A 554 -8.36 -27.54 -4.67
CA TRP A 554 -8.90 -28.63 -5.49
C TRP A 554 -7.80 -29.33 -6.29
N SER A 555 -6.73 -28.61 -6.66
CA SER A 555 -5.68 -29.12 -7.54
C SER A 555 -4.80 -30.16 -6.84
N LEU A 556 -4.62 -30.05 -5.52
CA LEU A 556 -3.93 -31.07 -4.72
C LEU A 556 -4.69 -32.38 -4.71
N ARG A 557 -6.02 -32.31 -4.57
CA ARG A 557 -6.90 -33.49 -4.62
C ARG A 557 -6.92 -34.10 -6.01
N TYR A 558 -7.04 -33.28 -7.05
CA TYR A 558 -6.92 -33.75 -8.43
C TYR A 558 -5.60 -34.50 -8.66
N ARG A 559 -4.47 -33.95 -8.21
CA ARG A 559 -3.15 -34.60 -8.33
C ARG A 559 -3.06 -35.89 -7.52
N ALA A 560 -3.64 -35.96 -6.33
CA ALA A 560 -3.73 -37.19 -5.53
C ALA A 560 -4.55 -38.28 -6.25
N GLY A 561 -5.70 -37.89 -6.82
CA GLY A 561 -6.55 -38.78 -7.62
C GLY A 561 -5.82 -39.34 -8.84
N VAL A 562 -5.17 -38.46 -9.62
CA VAL A 562 -4.36 -38.88 -10.78
C VAL A 562 -3.15 -39.73 -10.38
N ALA A 563 -2.49 -39.44 -9.25
CA ALA A 563 -1.42 -40.29 -8.72
C ALA A 563 -1.94 -41.68 -8.32
N THR A 564 -3.15 -41.75 -7.77
CA THR A 564 -3.82 -43.02 -7.43
C THR A 564 -4.22 -43.79 -8.69
N LEU A 565 -4.71 -43.12 -9.73
CA LEU A 565 -4.95 -43.72 -11.05
C LEU A 565 -3.65 -44.26 -11.67
N ASN A 566 -2.56 -43.52 -11.57
CA ASN A 566 -1.24 -43.99 -12.03
C ASN A 566 -0.80 -45.25 -11.27
N LEU A 567 -0.99 -45.30 -9.94
CA LEU A 567 -0.68 -46.49 -9.16
C LEU A 567 -1.55 -47.69 -9.56
N LEU A 568 -2.85 -47.47 -9.77
CA LEU A 568 -3.79 -48.48 -10.24
C LEU A 568 -3.36 -49.06 -11.59
N LEU A 569 -3.09 -48.20 -12.58
CA LEU A 569 -2.68 -48.63 -13.92
C LEU A 569 -1.32 -49.32 -13.91
N ALA A 570 -0.35 -48.79 -13.17
CA ALA A 570 0.94 -49.43 -13.00
C ALA A 570 0.82 -50.82 -12.34
N THR A 571 -0.09 -50.99 -11.37
CA THR A 571 -0.37 -52.27 -10.72
C THR A 571 -1.01 -53.26 -11.69
N GLU A 572 -1.99 -52.84 -12.49
CA GLU A 572 -2.63 -53.70 -13.50
C GLU A 572 -1.60 -54.19 -14.51
N TYR A 573 -0.78 -53.30 -15.08
CA TYR A 573 0.27 -53.71 -16.02
C TYR A 573 1.35 -54.60 -15.38
N ALA A 574 1.80 -54.27 -14.16
CA ALA A 574 2.81 -55.08 -13.45
C ALA A 574 2.30 -56.48 -13.06
N THR A 575 0.99 -56.65 -12.89
CA THR A 575 0.37 -57.95 -12.58
C THR A 575 -0.08 -58.72 -13.83
N GLY A 576 0.22 -58.19 -15.03
CA GLY A 576 -0.06 -58.83 -16.32
C GLY A 576 -1.43 -58.48 -16.94
N SER A 577 -2.20 -57.60 -16.31
CA SER A 577 -3.44 -57.08 -16.90
C SER A 577 -3.14 -55.98 -17.92
N THR A 578 -3.85 -55.98 -19.05
CA THR A 578 -3.64 -55.02 -20.15
C THR A 578 -4.89 -54.19 -20.41
N PRO A 579 -5.15 -53.13 -19.62
CA PRO A 579 -6.28 -52.24 -19.87
C PRO A 579 -6.16 -51.59 -21.25
N GLN A 580 -7.27 -51.56 -22.00
CA GLN A 580 -7.35 -50.95 -23.33
C GLN A 580 -7.60 -49.44 -23.19
N LEU A 581 -6.51 -48.66 -23.13
CA LEU A 581 -6.56 -47.20 -22.97
C LEU A 581 -5.89 -46.48 -24.15
N GLU A 582 -6.54 -45.45 -24.67
CA GLU A 582 -5.99 -44.58 -25.71
C GLU A 582 -5.17 -43.44 -25.08
N TYR A 583 -3.99 -43.77 -24.56
CA TYR A 583 -3.09 -42.81 -23.91
C TYR A 583 -2.84 -41.51 -24.70
N PRO A 584 -2.60 -41.54 -26.03
CA PRO A 584 -2.42 -40.30 -26.81
C PRO A 584 -3.61 -39.33 -26.75
N ALA A 585 -4.83 -39.85 -26.56
CA ALA A 585 -6.04 -39.04 -26.41
C ALA A 585 -6.29 -38.61 -24.95
N LEU A 586 -5.93 -39.46 -23.98
CA LEU A 586 -6.19 -39.22 -22.55
C LEU A 586 -5.16 -38.29 -21.90
N ILE A 587 -3.87 -38.42 -22.20
CA ILE A 587 -2.80 -37.65 -21.54
C ILE A 587 -2.99 -36.12 -21.68
N PRO A 588 -3.37 -35.56 -22.85
CA PRO A 588 -3.63 -34.13 -22.97
C PRO A 588 -4.84 -33.63 -22.17
N ARG A 589 -5.79 -34.53 -21.86
CA ARG A 589 -7.06 -34.26 -21.18
C ARG A 589 -6.94 -34.42 -19.66
N ILE A 590 -6.08 -35.34 -19.23
CA ILE A 590 -5.79 -35.65 -17.82
C ILE A 590 -4.34 -35.28 -17.49
N PRO A 591 -4.03 -33.99 -17.23
CA PRO A 591 -2.70 -33.58 -16.80
C PRO A 591 -2.19 -34.41 -15.62
N GLY A 592 -1.02 -35.04 -15.80
CA GLY A 592 -0.36 -35.89 -14.80
C GLY A 592 -0.56 -37.39 -14.99
N LEU A 593 -1.45 -37.82 -15.91
CA LEU A 593 -1.55 -39.22 -16.31
C LEU A 593 -0.28 -39.65 -17.06
N VAL A 594 0.23 -40.84 -16.75
CA VAL A 594 1.41 -41.43 -17.38
C VAL A 594 1.06 -42.78 -18.02
N ASP A 595 1.69 -43.09 -19.14
CA ASP A 595 1.58 -44.40 -19.80
C ASP A 595 2.50 -45.41 -19.10
N TRP A 596 1.90 -46.41 -18.45
CA TRP A 596 2.59 -47.47 -17.72
C TRP A 596 2.60 -48.81 -18.47
N SER A 597 2.17 -48.85 -19.73
CA SER A 597 2.09 -50.07 -20.55
C SER A 597 3.44 -50.79 -20.69
N GLY A 598 4.56 -50.07 -20.57
CA GLY A 598 5.91 -50.64 -20.56
C GLY A 598 6.18 -51.64 -19.42
N LEU A 599 5.34 -51.70 -18.38
CA LEU A 599 5.44 -52.67 -17.29
C LEU A 599 4.84 -54.04 -17.64
N ALA A 600 3.96 -54.12 -18.64
CA ALA A 600 3.25 -55.35 -19.03
C ALA A 600 4.18 -56.50 -19.47
N ALA A 601 5.39 -56.18 -19.91
CA ALA A 601 6.37 -57.14 -20.40
C ALA A 601 7.24 -57.77 -19.29
N THR A 602 7.02 -57.42 -18.02
CA THR A 602 7.81 -57.95 -16.91
C THR A 602 7.17 -59.21 -16.35
N SER A 603 7.69 -60.39 -16.72
CA SER A 603 7.28 -61.69 -16.15
C SER A 603 7.92 -61.97 -14.78
N GLU A 604 8.53 -60.95 -14.17
CA GLU A 604 9.27 -61.06 -12.92
C GLU A 604 8.36 -60.86 -11.70
N PRO A 605 8.57 -61.60 -10.60
CA PRO A 605 7.86 -61.37 -9.36
C PRO A 605 8.15 -59.96 -8.83
N ILE A 606 7.10 -59.27 -8.39
CA ILE A 606 7.22 -57.90 -7.88
C ILE A 606 7.96 -57.94 -6.53
N PRO A 607 9.11 -57.26 -6.36
CA PRO A 607 9.84 -57.23 -5.09
C PRO A 607 9.04 -56.64 -3.93
N ALA A 608 9.47 -56.95 -2.70
CA ALA A 608 8.90 -56.31 -1.52
C ALA A 608 9.28 -54.82 -1.46
N GLN A 609 8.59 -54.07 -0.60
CA GLN A 609 8.71 -52.62 -0.53
C GLN A 609 10.14 -52.21 -0.16
N GLY A 610 10.74 -51.35 -0.98
CA GLY A 610 12.10 -50.85 -0.79
C GLY A 610 13.22 -51.79 -1.26
N GLU A 611 12.91 -52.98 -1.79
CA GLU A 611 13.92 -53.92 -2.28
C GLU A 611 14.33 -53.68 -3.73
N ALA A 612 13.44 -53.09 -4.54
CA ALA A 612 13.70 -52.83 -5.95
C ALA A 612 14.70 -51.69 -6.16
N ALA A 613 15.60 -51.84 -7.14
CA ALA A 613 16.49 -50.76 -7.57
C ALA A 613 15.67 -49.55 -8.05
N GLY A 614 15.99 -48.37 -7.53
CA GLY A 614 15.24 -47.14 -7.80
C GLY A 614 14.04 -46.89 -6.88
N SER A 615 13.71 -47.80 -5.94
CA SER A 615 12.72 -47.53 -4.91
C SER A 615 13.25 -46.50 -3.91
N LEU A 616 12.46 -45.48 -3.62
CA LEU A 616 12.78 -44.47 -2.60
C LEU A 616 12.22 -44.84 -1.21
N ALA A 617 11.61 -46.03 -1.05
CA ALA A 617 11.17 -46.57 0.23
C ALA A 617 12.34 -47.12 1.07
N ALA A 618 13.31 -46.25 1.37
CA ALA A 618 14.58 -46.64 1.98
C ALA A 618 14.46 -47.05 3.46
N ASP A 619 13.68 -46.30 4.24
CA ASP A 619 13.45 -46.52 5.67
C ASP A 619 12.13 -47.26 5.96
N GLN A 620 11.98 -47.74 7.20
CA GLN A 620 10.82 -48.53 7.60
C GLN A 620 9.51 -47.75 7.44
N THR A 621 9.48 -46.45 7.76
CA THR A 621 8.27 -45.63 7.66
C THR A 621 7.79 -45.54 6.21
N ARG A 622 8.69 -45.31 5.26
CA ARG A 622 8.36 -45.27 3.83
C ARG A 622 7.96 -46.64 3.29
N ARG A 623 8.56 -47.72 3.77
CA ARG A 623 8.15 -49.09 3.41
C ARG A 623 6.75 -49.40 3.89
N ASP A 624 6.41 -49.00 5.12
CA ASP A 624 5.08 -49.19 5.68
C ASP A 624 4.02 -48.38 4.89
N ILE A 625 4.35 -47.15 4.50
CA ILE A 625 3.50 -46.32 3.64
C ILE A 625 3.29 -47.00 2.29
N ALA A 626 4.38 -47.43 1.63
CA ALA A 626 4.31 -48.12 0.34
C ALA A 626 3.48 -49.41 0.45
N ALA A 627 3.65 -50.17 1.54
CA ALA A 627 2.90 -51.39 1.80
C ALA A 627 1.40 -51.11 1.95
N GLY A 628 1.03 -50.03 2.64
CA GLY A 628 -0.36 -49.60 2.79
C GLY A 628 -1.07 -49.45 1.45
N TYR A 629 -0.55 -48.61 0.55
CA TYR A 629 -1.19 -48.39 -0.76
C TYR A 629 -1.05 -49.59 -1.71
N ARG A 630 0.08 -50.31 -1.72
CA ARG A 630 0.28 -51.50 -2.57
C ARG A 630 -0.63 -52.68 -2.16
N SER A 631 -1.11 -52.71 -0.92
CA SER A 631 -2.03 -53.75 -0.43
C SER A 631 -3.48 -53.53 -0.85
N LEU A 632 -3.82 -52.33 -1.35
CA LEU A 632 -5.17 -52.02 -1.80
C LEU A 632 -5.53 -52.84 -3.05
N SER A 633 -6.75 -53.37 -3.06
CA SER A 633 -7.28 -54.05 -4.23
C SER A 633 -7.51 -53.06 -5.39
N ARG A 634 -7.71 -53.59 -6.60
CA ARG A 634 -8.15 -52.78 -7.76
C ARG A 634 -9.34 -51.88 -7.42
N SER A 635 -10.35 -52.41 -6.73
CA SER A 635 -11.52 -51.65 -6.31
C SER A 635 -11.17 -50.59 -5.26
N GLY A 636 -10.28 -50.90 -4.31
CA GLY A 636 -9.85 -49.95 -3.28
C GLY A 636 -9.05 -48.78 -3.84
N LEU A 637 -8.16 -49.03 -4.81
CA LEU A 637 -7.44 -47.95 -5.51
C LEU A 637 -8.39 -47.12 -6.39
N ALA A 638 -9.35 -47.75 -7.07
CA ALA A 638 -10.35 -47.03 -7.86
C ALA A 638 -11.25 -46.15 -6.98
N GLU A 639 -11.73 -46.66 -5.84
CA GLU A 639 -12.52 -45.91 -4.87
C GLU A 639 -11.73 -44.72 -4.31
N LEU A 640 -10.48 -44.94 -3.90
CA LEU A 640 -9.61 -43.87 -3.41
C LEU A 640 -9.36 -42.78 -4.46
N ALA A 641 -9.16 -43.16 -5.73
CA ALA A 641 -9.00 -42.20 -6.81
C ALA A 641 -10.26 -41.37 -7.02
N LEU A 642 -11.43 -42.03 -7.05
CA LEU A 642 -12.74 -41.38 -7.20
C LEU A 642 -13.06 -40.45 -6.03
N ASP A 643 -12.69 -40.81 -4.80
CA ASP A 643 -12.86 -39.95 -3.62
C ASP A 643 -12.08 -38.64 -3.76
N PHE A 644 -10.80 -38.74 -4.18
CA PHE A 644 -9.99 -37.55 -4.43
C PHE A 644 -10.54 -36.69 -5.57
N LEU A 645 -10.92 -37.29 -6.70
CA LEU A 645 -11.42 -36.59 -7.88
C LEU A 645 -12.80 -35.97 -7.61
N GLY A 646 -13.71 -36.68 -6.95
CA GLY A 646 -15.00 -36.17 -6.50
C GLY A 646 -14.84 -34.96 -5.60
N ALA A 647 -13.96 -35.06 -4.59
CA ALA A 647 -13.66 -33.94 -3.71
C ALA A 647 -12.98 -32.75 -4.42
N ALA A 648 -12.23 -32.99 -5.51
CA ALA A 648 -11.72 -31.94 -6.38
C ALA A 648 -12.85 -31.27 -7.19
N GLY A 649 -13.79 -32.07 -7.73
CA GLY A 649 -14.94 -31.60 -8.49
C GLY A 649 -15.87 -30.72 -7.67
N GLU A 650 -16.14 -31.08 -6.41
CA GLU A 650 -16.91 -30.24 -5.47
C GLU A 650 -16.29 -28.86 -5.23
N ARG A 651 -14.96 -28.77 -5.32
CA ARG A 651 -14.19 -27.54 -5.06
C ARG A 651 -13.91 -26.74 -6.33
N ASN A 652 -13.97 -27.36 -7.51
CA ASN A 652 -13.92 -26.68 -8.78
C ASN A 652 -14.84 -27.36 -9.81
N PRO A 653 -16.16 -27.11 -9.73
CA PRO A 653 -17.16 -27.83 -10.54
C PRO A 653 -17.03 -27.61 -12.05
N LEU A 654 -16.32 -26.56 -12.47
CA LEU A 654 -16.13 -26.27 -13.89
C LEU A 654 -14.86 -26.91 -14.47
N ALA A 655 -13.99 -27.49 -13.65
CA ALA A 655 -12.73 -28.06 -14.13
C ALA A 655 -12.94 -29.35 -14.94
N ARG A 656 -13.03 -29.22 -16.28
CA ARG A 656 -13.24 -30.36 -17.19
C ARG A 656 -12.27 -31.53 -16.97
N GLN A 657 -11.00 -31.23 -16.72
CA GLN A 657 -9.98 -32.24 -16.44
C GLN A 657 -10.32 -33.17 -15.25
N VAL A 658 -11.15 -32.71 -14.29
CA VAL A 658 -11.60 -33.54 -13.16
C VAL A 658 -12.72 -34.50 -13.58
N GLU A 659 -13.55 -34.11 -14.54
CA GLU A 659 -14.59 -34.98 -15.12
C GLU A 659 -13.98 -35.97 -16.12
N GLU A 660 -12.90 -35.58 -16.80
CA GLU A 660 -12.18 -36.44 -17.74
C GLU A 660 -11.33 -37.51 -17.05
N ALA A 661 -10.82 -37.20 -15.85
CA ALA A 661 -10.06 -38.10 -14.99
C ALA A 661 -10.99 -39.00 -14.17
#